data_AF-A0A6F9A5U9-F1
#
_entry.id   AF-A0A6F9A5U9-F1
#
_cell.length_a   1.000
_cell.length_b   1.000
_cell.length_c   1.000
_cell.angle_alpha   90.00
_cell.angle_beta   90.00
_cell.angle_gamma   90.00
#
_symmetry.space_group_name_H-M   'P 1'
#
loop_
_entity.id
_entity.type
_entity.pdbx_description
1 polymer ?
#
loop_
_entity_poly.entity_id
_entity_poly.type
_entity_poly.pdbx_seq_one_letter_code
_entity_poly.pdbx_strand_id
1 'polypeptide(L)'
;MEKELKEILRDEMMKQLEEKDKQLDDMTQEVREKERLLEGKDNEIKEKKVELGDKDKKIKEKDHQLEERNYRLDDMTQEVREKERLLEEKNQTMGQRNKLLEEKENQLEQKEKQLKDRDIQLETLRKNLQDKNSQVENFRVLLQEKDLQLEDRNHKLGEKDILLEERDKLLEEKYNELKERRQELEEKDKLLEEREKQLKERDKQVEDVNNENAELAQQICDVKTELERLRRETSAQMTEHGDTSDTGSILPVRRRHSMDYPPLMGGETSGTDPTLPLRRRNSMELNPPEMGGESSSPDSPVSPSVSELRLVLLGRTGAGRSAAGNTILGREEFGAQASPSAVTQRSKRREGDVSGRRLVLVDTPDWFCPGLSLDEMRQDVGLCVRLSAPGPHAFLLVIPVEPSRGEERGVLERIEEMFGEGCWGHTVILFTHADGLKEQSIEEFLQAGSQDLQQLVEKCGSRYHVLNIKDRAHGTQVPELLEQVEEMVAGNRERFYSSQTYQESEDQVREMEGKIQREKEERKQREEREVRDRFQKELQDSLKKIEGVIQEHEGDIRTLSERTTELERQVKEERDEEKKRELERELKKEFDRREGMERKLERFREKRENERREMEERHRLEIEEMMENYEGEVRVEAERNLMKIVLPELQRNIMISQTKMQREFSRQMEEKNRQMKEKDGEMERLRQNLKEVSKAHSVLQKRLVREGRGQRALIGVLSWVRRNSSSWLLHNLI
;
A
#
# COMPACT_ATOMS: atom_id res chain seq x y z
N MET A 1 34.91 131.00 -130.37
CA MET A 1 35.95 130.51 -129.45
C MET A 1 35.48 130.47 -127.99
N GLU A 2 35.26 131.61 -127.32
CA GLU A 2 35.00 131.59 -125.86
C GLU A 2 33.76 130.77 -125.46
N LYS A 3 32.72 130.75 -126.31
CA LYS A 3 31.51 129.95 -126.11
C LYS A 3 31.81 128.45 -126.13
N GLU A 4 32.55 127.98 -127.14
CA GLU A 4 32.93 126.57 -127.33
C GLU A 4 33.89 126.08 -126.25
N LEU A 5 34.82 126.93 -125.78
CA LEU A 5 35.76 126.56 -124.70
C LEU A 5 35.04 126.42 -123.35
N LYS A 6 34.00 127.24 -123.12
CA LYS A 6 33.03 127.09 -122.03
C LYS A 6 31.98 126.00 -122.28
N GLU A 7 32.03 125.31 -123.42
CA GLU A 7 31.22 124.14 -123.77
C GLU A 7 32.04 122.89 -123.45
N ILE A 8 33.22 122.73 -124.07
CA ILE A 8 34.17 121.62 -123.84
C ILE A 8 34.52 121.45 -122.35
N LEU A 9 34.81 122.53 -121.62
CA LEU A 9 35.11 122.44 -120.18
C LEU A 9 33.88 122.02 -119.35
N ARG A 10 32.68 122.35 -119.83
CA ARG A 10 31.41 121.91 -119.23
C ARG A 10 31.16 120.45 -119.53
N ASP A 11 31.41 120.00 -120.76
CA ASP A 11 31.23 118.62 -121.20
C ASP A 11 32.17 117.68 -120.45
N GLU A 12 33.43 118.07 -120.25
CA GLU A 12 34.40 117.28 -119.47
C GLU A 12 34.08 117.27 -117.96
N MET A 13 33.61 118.40 -117.39
CA MET A 13 33.07 118.42 -116.02
C MET A 13 31.81 117.56 -115.87
N MET A 14 30.89 117.62 -116.84
CA MET A 14 29.70 116.77 -116.90
C MET A 14 30.09 115.30 -116.96
N LYS A 15 31.10 114.94 -117.74
CA LYS A 15 31.62 113.57 -117.84
C LYS A 15 32.18 113.04 -116.52
N GLN A 16 32.92 113.88 -115.79
CA GLN A 16 33.46 113.52 -114.47
C GLN A 16 32.37 113.52 -113.38
N LEU A 17 31.30 114.29 -113.54
CA LEU A 17 30.07 114.18 -112.76
C LEU A 17 29.35 112.86 -113.08
N GLU A 18 29.03 112.57 -114.34
CA GLU A 18 28.41 111.32 -114.80
C GLU A 18 29.19 110.07 -114.34
N GLU A 19 30.53 110.08 -114.40
CA GLU A 19 31.34 108.97 -113.93
C GLU A 19 31.32 108.83 -112.39
N LYS A 20 31.22 109.94 -111.64
CA LYS A 20 31.10 109.89 -110.17
C LYS A 20 29.68 109.61 -109.69
N ASP A 21 28.66 110.11 -110.37
CA ASP A 21 27.26 109.81 -110.13
C ASP A 21 27.02 108.31 -110.41
N LYS A 22 27.63 107.77 -111.47
CA LYS A 22 27.65 106.32 -111.72
C LYS A 22 28.37 105.54 -110.62
N GLN A 23 29.54 105.98 -110.15
CA GLN A 23 30.21 105.34 -109.00
C GLN A 23 29.37 105.43 -107.71
N LEU A 24 28.60 106.51 -107.52
CA LEU A 24 27.65 106.68 -106.44
C LEU A 24 26.44 105.75 -106.57
N ASP A 25 25.90 105.57 -107.77
CA ASP A 25 24.82 104.61 -108.06
C ASP A 25 25.30 103.17 -107.88
N ASP A 26 26.48 102.81 -108.39
CA ASP A 26 27.09 101.48 -108.20
C ASP A 26 27.31 101.17 -106.71
N MET A 27 27.87 102.11 -105.93
CA MET A 27 27.99 101.98 -104.46
C MET A 27 26.63 101.95 -103.76
N THR A 28 25.65 102.76 -104.21
CA THR A 28 24.30 102.78 -103.64
C THR A 28 23.57 101.46 -103.92
N GLN A 29 23.79 100.83 -105.07
CA GLN A 29 23.28 99.50 -105.37
C GLN A 29 23.97 98.43 -104.50
N GLU A 30 25.30 98.50 -104.32
CA GLU A 30 26.02 97.56 -103.43
C GLU A 30 25.55 97.69 -101.97
N VAL A 31 25.28 98.92 -101.50
CA VAL A 31 24.69 99.18 -100.17
C VAL A 31 23.28 98.59 -100.11
N ARG A 32 22.40 98.83 -101.09
CA ARG A 32 21.05 98.23 -101.15
C ARG A 32 21.05 96.70 -101.27
N GLU A 33 22.13 96.09 -101.75
CA GLU A 33 22.33 94.64 -101.73
C GLU A 33 22.78 94.14 -100.35
N LYS A 34 23.72 94.84 -99.70
CA LYS A 34 24.14 94.57 -98.32
C LYS A 34 23.01 94.77 -97.31
N GLU A 35 22.17 95.78 -97.49
CA GLU A 35 20.97 96.04 -96.67
C GLU A 35 19.96 94.90 -96.80
N ARG A 36 19.64 94.45 -98.02
CA ARG A 36 18.77 93.28 -98.24
C ARG A 36 19.35 91.98 -97.65
N LEU A 37 20.67 91.79 -97.72
CA LEU A 37 21.34 90.64 -97.11
C LEU A 37 21.36 90.72 -95.58
N LEU A 38 21.46 91.91 -95.00
CA LEU A 38 21.33 92.15 -93.55
C LEU A 38 19.90 91.90 -93.10
N GLU A 39 18.89 92.44 -93.79
CA GLU A 39 17.47 92.22 -93.47
C GLU A 39 17.10 90.73 -93.57
N GLY A 40 17.62 90.02 -94.57
CA GLY A 40 17.51 88.56 -94.67
C GLY A 40 18.09 87.82 -93.46
N LYS A 41 19.31 88.19 -93.03
CA LYS A 41 19.94 87.61 -91.83
C LYS A 41 19.24 88.00 -90.53
N ASP A 42 18.75 89.22 -90.40
CA ASP A 42 17.95 89.64 -89.24
C ASP A 42 16.65 88.84 -89.14
N ASN A 43 16.03 88.49 -90.26
CA ASN A 43 14.86 87.62 -90.29
C ASN A 43 15.21 86.17 -89.93
N GLU A 44 16.33 85.63 -90.43
CA GLU A 44 16.87 84.32 -90.02
C GLU A 44 17.21 84.27 -88.52
N ILE A 45 17.74 85.37 -87.96
CA ILE A 45 18.03 85.52 -86.52
C ILE A 45 16.73 85.59 -85.70
N LYS A 46 15.70 86.32 -86.17
CA LYS A 46 14.38 86.35 -85.52
C LYS A 46 13.75 84.95 -85.48
N GLU A 47 13.80 84.22 -86.59
CA GLU A 47 13.27 82.85 -86.69
C GLU A 47 14.01 81.90 -85.73
N LYS A 48 15.35 81.87 -85.77
CA LYS A 48 16.17 81.06 -84.85
C LYS A 48 15.97 81.44 -83.38
N LYS A 49 15.69 82.71 -83.08
CA LYS A 49 15.37 83.17 -81.71
C LYS A 49 14.00 82.67 -81.23
N VAL A 50 13.01 82.55 -82.11
CA VAL A 50 11.73 81.91 -81.80
C VAL A 50 11.92 80.40 -81.60
N GLU A 51 12.67 79.74 -82.49
CA GLU A 51 12.94 78.30 -82.40
C GLU A 51 13.71 77.94 -81.12
N LEU A 52 14.67 78.77 -80.69
CA LEU A 52 15.34 78.66 -79.39
C LEU A 52 14.36 78.87 -78.23
N GLY A 53 13.49 79.87 -78.29
CA GLY A 53 12.47 80.11 -77.26
C GLY A 53 11.48 78.94 -77.08
N ASP A 54 11.17 78.20 -78.15
CA ASP A 54 10.34 76.99 -78.07
C ASP A 54 11.13 75.74 -77.65
N LYS A 55 12.45 75.69 -77.91
CA LYS A 55 13.34 74.69 -77.31
C LYS A 55 13.48 74.90 -75.79
N ASP A 56 13.65 76.14 -75.33
CA ASP A 56 13.74 76.49 -73.91
C ASP A 56 12.46 76.13 -73.13
N LYS A 57 11.27 76.31 -73.74
CA LYS A 57 10.00 75.85 -73.15
C LYS A 57 9.98 74.33 -72.97
N LYS A 58 10.37 73.58 -74.02
CA LYS A 58 10.44 72.11 -74.00
C LYS A 58 11.52 71.55 -73.07
N ILE A 59 12.58 72.32 -72.81
CA ILE A 59 13.59 72.00 -71.80
C ILE A 59 12.95 72.12 -70.41
N LYS A 60 12.39 73.29 -70.07
CA LYS A 60 11.72 73.52 -68.77
C LYS A 60 10.59 72.53 -68.47
N GLU A 61 9.80 72.15 -69.48
CA GLU A 61 8.77 71.12 -69.35
C GLU A 61 9.38 69.74 -69.01
N LYS A 62 10.50 69.37 -69.65
CA LYS A 62 11.23 68.14 -69.33
C LYS A 62 11.92 68.19 -67.97
N ASP A 63 12.48 69.33 -67.58
CA ASP A 63 13.11 69.51 -66.27
C ASP A 63 12.08 69.29 -65.16
N HIS A 64 10.88 69.87 -65.28
CA HIS A 64 9.80 69.63 -64.33
C HIS A 64 9.33 68.16 -64.32
N GLN A 65 9.23 67.52 -65.50
CA GLN A 65 8.96 66.07 -65.57
C GLN A 65 10.12 65.19 -65.08
N LEU A 66 11.32 65.73 -64.88
CA LEU A 66 12.44 65.04 -64.22
C LEU A 66 12.37 65.25 -62.71
N GLU A 67 12.03 66.45 -62.23
CA GLU A 67 11.74 66.72 -60.81
C GLU A 67 10.63 65.79 -60.28
N GLU A 68 9.47 65.71 -60.96
CA GLU A 68 8.42 64.78 -60.53
C GLU A 68 8.85 63.30 -60.56
N ARG A 69 9.79 62.93 -61.41
CA ARG A 69 10.33 61.56 -61.46
C ARG A 69 11.33 61.31 -60.33
N ASN A 70 12.15 62.30 -59.99
CA ASN A 70 13.08 62.25 -58.87
C ASN A 70 12.32 62.14 -57.54
N TYR A 71 11.29 62.95 -57.30
CA TYR A 71 10.44 62.83 -56.11
C TYR A 71 9.80 61.43 -55.99
N ARG A 72 9.31 60.85 -57.09
CA ARG A 72 8.78 59.47 -57.10
C ARG A 72 9.86 58.41 -56.89
N LEU A 73 11.09 58.63 -57.36
CA LEU A 73 12.23 57.74 -57.10
C LEU A 73 12.69 57.80 -55.64
N ASP A 74 12.72 58.99 -55.02
CA ASP A 74 13.04 59.15 -53.60
C ASP A 74 12.01 58.48 -52.69
N ASP A 75 10.72 58.63 -53.00
CA ASP A 75 9.61 57.99 -52.29
C ASP A 75 9.68 56.45 -52.36
N MET A 76 9.83 55.89 -53.57
CA MET A 76 10.08 54.46 -53.75
C MET A 76 11.38 53.99 -53.06
N THR A 77 12.42 54.82 -52.99
CA THR A 77 13.67 54.52 -52.29
C THR A 77 13.48 54.48 -50.77
N GLN A 78 12.58 55.29 -50.21
CA GLN A 78 12.20 55.20 -48.80
C GLN A 78 11.37 53.94 -48.53
N GLU A 79 10.38 53.62 -49.37
CA GLU A 79 9.64 52.35 -49.25
C GLU A 79 10.56 51.11 -49.28
N VAL A 80 11.56 51.09 -50.16
CA VAL A 80 12.52 49.98 -50.25
C VAL A 80 13.32 49.86 -48.95
N ARG A 81 13.86 50.95 -48.41
CA ARG A 81 14.62 50.95 -47.15
C ARG A 81 13.77 50.49 -45.96
N GLU A 82 12.49 50.86 -45.90
CA GLU A 82 11.57 50.36 -44.88
C GLU A 82 11.33 48.85 -45.01
N LYS A 83 11.13 48.36 -46.24
CA LYS A 83 10.94 46.93 -46.52
C LYS A 83 12.21 46.12 -46.22
N GLU A 84 13.39 46.67 -46.50
CA GLU A 84 14.70 46.09 -46.12
C GLU A 84 14.85 45.99 -44.60
N ARG A 85 14.55 47.07 -43.84
CA ARG A 85 14.57 47.05 -42.36
C ARG A 85 13.62 45.99 -41.79
N LEU A 86 12.39 45.92 -42.30
CA LEU A 86 11.39 44.93 -41.88
C LEU A 86 11.76 43.49 -42.27
N LEU A 87 12.55 43.30 -43.33
CA LEU A 87 13.12 42.00 -43.70
C LEU A 87 14.21 41.60 -42.69
N GLU A 88 15.07 42.53 -42.30
CA GLU A 88 16.16 42.30 -41.37
C GLU A 88 15.66 41.97 -39.94
N GLU A 89 14.65 42.71 -39.45
CA GLU A 89 13.97 42.41 -38.17
C GLU A 89 13.32 41.00 -38.19
N LYS A 90 12.76 40.59 -39.33
CA LYS A 90 12.23 39.23 -39.52
C LYS A 90 13.34 38.17 -39.58
N ASN A 91 14.45 38.44 -40.26
CA ASN A 91 15.59 37.53 -40.34
C ASN A 91 16.19 37.27 -38.94
N GLN A 92 16.34 38.32 -38.13
CA GLN A 92 16.80 38.19 -36.74
C GLN A 92 15.82 37.38 -35.88
N THR A 93 14.52 37.62 -36.03
CA THR A 93 13.46 36.85 -35.35
C THR A 93 13.47 35.37 -35.76
N MET A 94 13.68 35.07 -37.04
CA MET A 94 13.83 33.70 -37.55
C MET A 94 15.10 33.05 -37.01
N GLY A 95 16.23 33.77 -36.95
CA GLY A 95 17.47 33.28 -36.37
C GLY A 95 17.35 32.92 -34.88
N GLN A 96 16.57 33.67 -34.10
CA GLN A 96 16.25 33.33 -32.72
C GLN A 96 15.37 32.07 -32.62
N ARG A 97 14.35 31.95 -33.47
CA ARG A 97 13.47 30.77 -33.51
C ARG A 97 14.21 29.50 -33.91
N ASN A 98 15.12 29.57 -34.88
CA ASN A 98 15.89 28.42 -35.33
C ASN A 98 16.80 27.88 -34.20
N LYS A 99 17.45 28.75 -33.42
CA LYS A 99 18.25 28.34 -32.25
C LYS A 99 17.40 27.66 -31.18
N LEU A 100 16.22 28.21 -30.88
CA LEU A 100 15.29 27.60 -29.92
C LEU A 100 14.77 26.24 -30.43
N LEU A 101 14.61 26.07 -31.75
CA LEU A 101 14.21 24.81 -32.36
C LEU A 101 15.33 23.76 -32.28
N GLU A 102 16.57 24.15 -32.58
CA GLU A 102 17.78 23.32 -32.41
C GLU A 102 17.96 22.87 -30.93
N GLU A 103 17.76 23.77 -29.96
CA GLU A 103 17.74 23.40 -28.53
C GLU A 103 16.63 22.38 -28.20
N LYS A 104 15.47 22.46 -28.86
CA LYS A 104 14.35 21.55 -28.64
C LYS A 104 14.54 20.19 -29.31
N GLU A 105 15.15 20.14 -30.49
CA GLU A 105 15.54 18.89 -31.16
C GLU A 105 16.56 18.11 -30.32
N ASN A 106 17.59 18.78 -29.80
CA ASN A 106 18.56 18.16 -28.88
C ASN A 106 17.89 17.62 -27.58
N GLN A 107 16.93 18.37 -27.01
CA GLN A 107 16.15 17.90 -25.85
C GLN A 107 15.23 16.70 -26.19
N LEU A 108 14.74 16.61 -27.43
CA LEU A 108 13.95 15.49 -27.92
C LEU A 108 14.81 14.23 -28.10
N GLU A 109 15.96 14.34 -28.75
CA GLU A 109 16.87 13.21 -28.98
C GLU A 109 17.39 12.61 -27.66
N GLN A 110 17.65 13.46 -26.65
CA GLN A 110 18.02 13.00 -25.30
C GLN A 110 16.88 12.22 -24.62
N LYS A 111 15.62 12.69 -24.75
CA LYS A 111 14.46 11.97 -24.23
C LYS A 111 14.19 10.66 -24.97
N GLU A 112 14.40 10.63 -26.29
CA GLU A 112 14.22 9.42 -27.09
C GLU A 112 15.23 8.32 -26.70
N LYS A 113 16.48 8.69 -26.37
CA LYS A 113 17.48 7.78 -25.80
C LYS A 113 17.02 7.24 -24.43
N GLN A 114 16.55 8.10 -23.53
CA GLN A 114 16.02 7.71 -22.22
C GLN A 114 14.78 6.80 -22.31
N LEU A 115 13.93 6.96 -23.34
CA LEU A 115 12.80 6.07 -23.58
C LEU A 115 13.28 4.67 -23.99
N LYS A 116 14.21 4.57 -24.94
CA LYS A 116 14.78 3.29 -25.40
C LYS A 116 15.44 2.51 -24.25
N ASP A 117 16.17 3.19 -23.35
CA ASP A 117 16.74 2.56 -22.15
C ASP A 117 15.66 2.00 -21.21
N ARG A 118 14.53 2.71 -21.07
CA ARG A 118 13.40 2.27 -20.25
C ARG A 118 12.63 1.12 -20.89
N ASP A 119 12.48 1.11 -22.21
CA ASP A 119 11.83 0.01 -22.93
C ASP A 119 12.61 -1.30 -22.77
N ILE A 120 13.95 -1.25 -22.84
CA ILE A 120 14.84 -2.40 -22.57
C ILE A 120 14.67 -2.91 -21.12
N GLN A 121 14.53 -2.00 -20.14
CA GLN A 121 14.25 -2.36 -18.75
C GLN A 121 12.87 -3.00 -18.58
N LEU A 122 11.83 -2.46 -19.25
CA LEU A 122 10.48 -3.02 -19.23
C LEU A 122 10.40 -4.41 -19.87
N GLU A 123 11.11 -4.62 -20.98
CA GLU A 123 11.18 -5.93 -21.64
C GLU A 123 11.89 -6.98 -20.75
N THR A 124 12.95 -6.57 -20.04
CA THR A 124 13.63 -7.40 -19.03
C THR A 124 12.70 -7.74 -17.86
N LEU A 125 11.93 -6.78 -17.36
CA LEU A 125 10.96 -6.99 -16.29
C LEU A 125 9.79 -7.88 -16.71
N ARG A 126 9.29 -7.74 -17.95
CA ARG A 126 8.27 -8.63 -18.54
C ARG A 126 8.72 -10.08 -18.56
N LYS A 127 9.96 -10.34 -19.01
CA LYS A 127 10.53 -11.69 -19.01
C LYS A 127 10.62 -12.28 -17.60
N ASN A 128 11.15 -11.52 -16.64
CA ASN A 128 11.21 -11.94 -15.24
C ASN A 128 9.82 -12.23 -14.65
N LEU A 129 8.79 -11.48 -15.07
CA LEU A 129 7.40 -11.72 -14.68
C LEU A 129 6.85 -13.03 -15.29
N GLN A 130 7.14 -13.29 -16.56
CA GLN A 130 6.76 -14.54 -17.26
C GLN A 130 7.41 -15.77 -16.63
N ASP A 131 8.70 -15.68 -16.28
CA ASP A 131 9.44 -16.76 -15.61
C ASP A 131 8.83 -17.06 -14.22
N LYS A 132 8.45 -16.02 -13.46
CA LYS A 132 7.72 -16.19 -12.19
C LYS A 132 6.31 -16.74 -12.36
N ASN A 133 5.58 -16.32 -13.40
CA ASN A 133 4.22 -16.83 -13.66
C ASN A 133 4.26 -18.34 -13.99
N SER A 134 5.29 -18.78 -14.71
CA SER A 134 5.56 -20.20 -14.97
C SER A 134 5.86 -20.99 -13.69
N GLN A 135 6.57 -20.38 -12.72
CA GLN A 135 6.80 -20.99 -11.40
C GLN A 135 5.50 -21.13 -10.60
N VAL A 136 4.63 -20.11 -10.61
CA VAL A 136 3.33 -20.16 -9.91
C VAL A 136 2.45 -21.28 -10.47
N GLU A 137 2.36 -21.44 -11.79
CA GLU A 137 1.54 -22.50 -12.38
C GLU A 137 2.11 -23.90 -12.10
N ASN A 138 3.44 -24.05 -12.04
CA ASN A 138 4.07 -25.30 -11.58
C ASN A 138 3.71 -25.64 -10.12
N PHE A 139 3.70 -24.65 -9.22
CA PHE A 139 3.25 -24.84 -7.84
C PHE A 139 1.76 -25.18 -7.76
N ARG A 140 0.93 -24.61 -8.65
CA ARG A 140 -0.51 -24.90 -8.73
C ARG A 140 -0.80 -26.34 -9.11
N VAL A 141 -0.11 -26.88 -10.11
CA VAL A 141 -0.21 -28.29 -10.52
C VAL A 141 0.26 -29.21 -9.39
N LEU A 142 1.35 -28.85 -8.69
CA LEU A 142 1.83 -29.61 -7.54
C LEU A 142 0.82 -29.62 -6.37
N LEU A 143 0.12 -28.52 -6.12
CA LEU A 143 -0.94 -28.45 -5.12
C LEU A 143 -2.12 -29.37 -5.48
N GLN A 144 -2.59 -29.33 -6.73
CA GLN A 144 -3.64 -30.24 -7.22
C GLN A 144 -3.26 -31.72 -7.07
N GLU A 145 -1.99 -32.08 -7.30
CA GLU A 145 -1.49 -33.44 -7.04
C GLU A 145 -1.52 -33.80 -5.54
N LYS A 146 -1.30 -32.84 -4.63
CA LYS A 146 -1.38 -33.08 -3.18
C LYS A 146 -2.83 -33.16 -2.69
N ASP A 147 -3.74 -32.37 -3.24
CA ASP A 147 -5.15 -32.41 -2.87
C ASP A 147 -5.77 -33.77 -3.24
N LEU A 148 -5.50 -34.29 -4.45
CA LEU A 148 -5.88 -35.65 -4.85
C LEU A 148 -5.27 -36.74 -3.94
N GLN A 149 -4.05 -36.53 -3.44
CA GLN A 149 -3.41 -37.44 -2.47
C GLN A 149 -3.95 -37.32 -1.04
N LEU A 150 -4.70 -36.26 -0.73
CA LEU A 150 -5.44 -36.12 0.53
C LEU A 150 -6.84 -36.73 0.40
N GLU A 151 -7.51 -36.58 -0.74
CA GLU A 151 -8.80 -37.23 -1.04
C GLU A 151 -8.69 -38.77 -0.96
N ASP A 152 -7.69 -39.37 -1.62
CA ASP A 152 -7.41 -40.81 -1.56
C ASP A 152 -7.16 -41.31 -0.12
N ARG A 153 -6.48 -40.51 0.70
CA ARG A 153 -6.21 -40.82 2.11
C ARG A 153 -7.47 -40.70 2.98
N ASN A 154 -8.29 -39.68 2.75
CA ASN A 154 -9.54 -39.48 3.48
C ASN A 154 -10.54 -40.59 3.16
N HIS A 155 -10.60 -41.05 1.91
CA HIS A 155 -11.41 -42.21 1.53
C HIS A 155 -10.98 -43.48 2.29
N LYS A 156 -9.66 -43.76 2.33
CA LYS A 156 -9.06 -44.89 3.08
C LYS A 156 -9.09 -44.76 4.60
N LEU A 157 -9.47 -43.59 5.14
CA LEU A 157 -9.80 -43.41 6.55
C LEU A 157 -11.28 -43.78 6.76
N GLY A 158 -12.20 -43.24 5.96
CA GLY A 158 -13.62 -43.60 6.01
C GLY A 158 -13.89 -45.10 5.85
N GLU A 159 -13.16 -45.79 4.96
CA GLU A 159 -13.21 -47.27 4.86
C GLU A 159 -12.86 -47.97 6.18
N LYS A 160 -11.89 -47.44 6.94
CA LYS A 160 -11.46 -48.00 8.23
C LYS A 160 -12.43 -47.67 9.35
N ASP A 161 -13.02 -46.48 9.33
CA ASP A 161 -14.00 -46.06 10.33
C ASP A 161 -15.26 -46.95 10.24
N ILE A 162 -15.70 -47.30 9.02
CA ILE A 162 -16.76 -48.30 8.79
C ILE A 162 -16.36 -49.68 9.34
N LEU A 163 -15.15 -50.15 9.06
CA LEU A 163 -14.65 -51.44 9.57
C LEU A 163 -14.49 -51.46 11.11
N LEU A 164 -14.23 -50.32 11.74
CA LEU A 164 -14.21 -50.17 13.20
C LEU A 164 -15.63 -50.26 13.76
N GLU A 165 -16.61 -49.55 13.17
CA GLU A 165 -18.01 -49.68 13.57
C GLU A 165 -18.54 -51.13 13.47
N GLU A 166 -18.23 -51.85 12.38
CA GLU A 166 -18.61 -53.26 12.22
C GLU A 166 -17.98 -54.15 13.31
N ARG A 167 -16.71 -53.92 13.61
CA ARG A 167 -16.00 -54.69 14.64
C ARG A 167 -16.50 -54.39 16.05
N ASP A 168 -16.88 -53.15 16.33
CA ASP A 168 -17.38 -52.77 17.66
C ASP A 168 -18.82 -53.27 17.87
N LYS A 169 -19.66 -53.35 16.82
CA LYS A 169 -20.94 -54.10 16.83
C LYS A 169 -20.74 -55.58 17.15
N LEU A 170 -19.77 -56.24 16.50
CA LEU A 170 -19.39 -57.63 16.79
C LEU A 170 -18.86 -57.84 18.22
N LEU A 171 -18.16 -56.86 18.79
CA LEU A 171 -17.71 -56.89 20.20
C LEU A 171 -18.90 -56.79 21.18
N GLU A 172 -19.91 -55.96 20.87
CA GLU A 172 -21.12 -55.84 21.69
C GLU A 172 -21.99 -57.11 21.62
N GLU A 173 -22.14 -57.73 20.44
CA GLU A 173 -22.75 -59.07 20.31
C GLU A 173 -22.03 -60.12 21.20
N LYS A 174 -20.70 -60.17 21.13
CA LYS A 174 -19.92 -61.12 21.94
C LYS A 174 -19.92 -60.80 23.44
N TYR A 175 -20.04 -59.53 23.82
CA TYR A 175 -20.24 -59.16 25.21
C TYR A 175 -21.58 -59.67 25.75
N ASN A 176 -22.65 -59.61 24.94
CA ASN A 176 -23.96 -60.15 25.29
C ASN A 176 -23.97 -61.69 25.37
N GLU A 177 -23.36 -62.41 24.41
CA GLU A 177 -23.18 -63.88 24.51
C GLU A 177 -22.45 -64.31 25.80
N LEU A 178 -21.43 -63.54 26.22
CA LEU A 178 -20.69 -63.81 27.46
C LEU A 178 -21.47 -63.44 28.72
N LYS A 179 -22.44 -62.53 28.63
CA LYS A 179 -23.37 -62.18 29.71
C LYS A 179 -24.40 -63.29 29.92
N GLU A 180 -25.03 -63.77 28.85
CA GLU A 180 -25.97 -64.89 28.89
C GLU A 180 -25.31 -66.17 29.42
N ARG A 181 -24.11 -66.52 28.91
CA ARG A 181 -23.34 -67.66 29.42
C ARG A 181 -22.97 -67.57 30.90
N ARG A 182 -22.79 -66.37 31.46
CA ARG A 182 -22.59 -66.20 32.91
C ARG A 182 -23.86 -66.50 33.70
N GLN A 183 -25.03 -66.09 33.21
CA GLN A 183 -26.31 -66.37 33.84
C GLN A 183 -26.62 -67.88 33.81
N GLU A 184 -26.37 -68.55 32.68
CA GLU A 184 -26.45 -70.01 32.57
C GLU A 184 -25.55 -70.76 33.58
N LEU A 185 -24.35 -70.24 33.85
CA LEU A 185 -23.43 -70.84 34.84
C LEU A 185 -23.95 -70.62 36.26
N GLU A 186 -24.40 -69.40 36.58
CA GLU A 186 -24.97 -69.06 37.88
C GLU A 186 -26.23 -69.90 38.22
N GLU A 187 -27.02 -70.28 37.22
CA GLU A 187 -28.13 -71.23 37.38
C GLU A 187 -27.66 -72.67 37.62
N LYS A 188 -26.61 -73.12 36.91
CA LYS A 188 -26.03 -74.46 37.08
C LYS A 188 -25.34 -74.62 38.43
N ASP A 189 -24.68 -73.57 38.94
CA ASP A 189 -24.06 -73.58 40.27
C ASP A 189 -25.12 -73.71 41.39
N LYS A 190 -26.25 -72.99 41.27
CA LYS A 190 -27.41 -73.15 42.19
C LYS A 190 -28.00 -74.56 42.15
N LEU A 191 -28.09 -75.17 40.97
CA LEU A 191 -28.55 -76.55 40.81
C LEU A 191 -27.55 -77.56 41.40
N LEU A 192 -26.25 -77.29 41.32
CA LEU A 192 -25.20 -78.10 41.96
C LEU A 192 -25.27 -78.00 43.48
N GLU A 193 -25.48 -76.81 44.05
CA GLU A 193 -25.74 -76.64 45.49
C GLU A 193 -26.95 -77.46 45.97
N GLU A 194 -28.04 -77.47 45.20
CA GLU A 194 -29.23 -78.26 45.55
C GLU A 194 -28.95 -79.76 45.47
N ARG A 195 -28.21 -80.21 44.45
CA ARG A 195 -27.75 -81.59 44.33
C ARG A 195 -26.82 -82.01 45.46
N GLU A 196 -25.92 -81.14 45.93
CA GLU A 196 -25.11 -81.39 47.12
C GLU A 196 -25.96 -81.54 48.39
N LYS A 197 -26.99 -80.70 48.57
CA LYS A 197 -27.92 -80.80 49.71
C LYS A 197 -28.67 -82.14 49.67
N GLN A 198 -29.14 -82.56 48.48
CA GLN A 198 -29.78 -83.86 48.27
C GLN A 198 -28.83 -85.05 48.50
N LEU A 199 -27.54 -84.94 48.14
CA LEU A 199 -26.54 -85.97 48.42
C LEU A 199 -26.26 -86.09 49.91
N LYS A 200 -26.03 -84.98 50.61
CA LYS A 200 -25.79 -84.96 52.07
C LYS A 200 -26.95 -85.58 52.87
N GLU A 201 -28.20 -85.34 52.44
CA GLU A 201 -29.38 -85.98 53.04
C GLU A 201 -29.44 -87.50 52.74
N ARG A 202 -29.03 -87.93 51.54
CA ARG A 202 -28.95 -89.36 51.19
C ARG A 202 -27.81 -90.09 51.90
N ASP A 203 -26.66 -89.45 52.06
CA ASP A 203 -25.51 -90.02 52.78
C ASP A 203 -25.86 -90.26 54.25
N LYS A 204 -26.59 -89.31 54.87
CA LYS A 204 -27.18 -89.47 56.20
C LYS A 204 -28.19 -90.63 56.26
N GLN A 205 -29.10 -90.76 55.30
CA GLN A 205 -30.02 -91.90 55.24
C GLN A 205 -29.29 -93.26 55.10
N VAL A 206 -28.14 -93.27 54.43
CA VAL A 206 -27.26 -94.46 54.35
C VAL A 206 -26.53 -94.69 55.67
N GLU A 207 -26.13 -93.65 56.40
CA GLU A 207 -25.57 -93.76 57.76
C GLU A 207 -26.60 -94.31 58.75
N ASP A 208 -27.83 -93.79 58.75
CA ASP A 208 -28.95 -94.28 59.56
C ASP A 208 -29.22 -95.78 59.28
N VAL A 209 -29.33 -96.18 58.00
CA VAL A 209 -29.51 -97.59 57.60
C VAL A 209 -28.29 -98.45 57.92
N ASN A 210 -27.07 -97.93 57.90
CA ASN A 210 -25.88 -98.67 58.33
C ASN A 210 -25.88 -98.90 59.85
N ASN A 211 -26.41 -97.95 60.64
CA ASN A 211 -26.60 -98.11 62.08
C ASN A 211 -27.68 -99.17 62.37
N GLU A 212 -28.83 -99.15 61.69
CA GLU A 212 -29.85 -100.21 61.78
C GLU A 212 -29.28 -101.59 61.41
N ASN A 213 -28.47 -101.68 60.34
CA ASN A 213 -27.80 -102.93 59.97
C ASN A 213 -26.74 -103.36 61.00
N ALA A 214 -26.09 -102.44 61.69
CA ALA A 214 -25.16 -102.74 62.78
C ALA A 214 -25.90 -103.27 64.03
N GLU A 215 -27.06 -102.70 64.38
CA GLU A 215 -27.92 -103.23 65.43
C GLU A 215 -28.47 -104.62 65.09
N LEU A 216 -28.92 -104.84 63.85
CA LEU A 216 -29.35 -106.16 63.37
C LEU A 216 -28.18 -107.15 63.35
N ALA A 217 -26.97 -106.73 62.96
CA ALA A 217 -25.78 -107.57 63.03
C ALA A 217 -25.40 -107.92 64.47
N GLN A 218 -25.56 -107.00 65.43
CA GLN A 218 -25.38 -107.26 66.85
C GLN A 218 -26.43 -108.27 67.36
N GLN A 219 -27.72 -108.10 67.03
CA GLN A 219 -28.78 -109.05 67.38
C GLN A 219 -28.51 -110.44 66.76
N ILE A 220 -28.01 -110.51 65.53
CA ILE A 220 -27.59 -111.77 64.89
C ILE A 220 -26.37 -112.36 65.61
N CYS A 221 -25.42 -111.55 66.06
CA CYS A 221 -24.32 -112.00 66.90
C CYS A 221 -24.80 -112.53 68.26
N ASP A 222 -25.74 -111.86 68.93
CA ASP A 222 -26.28 -112.29 70.22
C ASP A 222 -27.03 -113.63 70.06
N VAL A 223 -27.94 -113.73 69.08
CA VAL A 223 -28.64 -114.98 68.72
C VAL A 223 -27.65 -116.07 68.29
N LYS A 224 -26.57 -115.73 67.58
CA LYS A 224 -25.51 -116.68 67.22
C LYS A 224 -24.71 -117.14 68.44
N THR A 225 -24.41 -116.27 69.40
CA THR A 225 -23.71 -116.65 70.64
C THR A 225 -24.58 -117.52 71.54
N GLU A 226 -25.90 -117.30 71.59
CA GLU A 226 -26.85 -118.22 72.23
C GLU A 226 -26.97 -119.55 71.48
N LEU A 227 -27.05 -119.52 70.14
CA LEU A 227 -26.98 -120.74 69.32
C LEU A 227 -25.67 -121.51 69.56
N GLU A 228 -24.53 -120.83 69.68
CA GLU A 228 -23.25 -121.44 70.03
C GLU A 228 -23.15 -121.82 71.52
N ARG A 229 -23.89 -121.19 72.44
CA ARG A 229 -24.01 -121.63 73.84
C ARG A 229 -24.77 -122.97 73.89
N LEU A 230 -25.92 -123.05 73.24
CA LEU A 230 -26.67 -124.29 73.01
C LEU A 230 -25.82 -125.34 72.26
N ARG A 231 -25.04 -124.93 71.25
CA ARG A 231 -24.12 -125.81 70.54
C ARG A 231 -22.97 -126.29 71.42
N ARG A 232 -22.47 -125.49 72.36
CA ARG A 232 -21.47 -125.90 73.37
C ARG A 232 -22.10 -126.74 74.49
N GLU A 233 -23.38 -126.58 74.82
CA GLU A 233 -24.11 -127.52 75.67
C GLU A 233 -24.35 -128.88 74.97
N THR A 234 -24.43 -128.88 73.64
CA THR A 234 -24.55 -130.11 72.81
C THR A 234 -23.19 -130.71 72.43
N SER A 235 -22.14 -129.88 72.35
CA SER A 235 -20.82 -130.20 71.78
C SER A 235 -19.66 -129.87 72.71
N ALA A 236 -19.93 -129.72 74.01
CA ALA A 236 -19.20 -130.42 75.06
C ALA A 236 -19.87 -131.81 75.17
N GLN A 237 -19.51 -132.80 74.35
CA GLN A 237 -18.15 -133.33 74.21
C GLN A 237 -17.51 -133.42 75.61
N MET A 238 -17.42 -134.59 76.23
CA MET A 238 -16.89 -135.84 75.66
C MET A 238 -15.67 -135.55 74.79
N THR A 239 -14.51 -135.50 75.47
CA THR A 239 -13.12 -135.55 74.97
C THR A 239 -12.59 -134.33 74.19
N GLU A 240 -11.68 -133.58 74.83
CA GLU A 240 -10.20 -133.69 74.67
C GLU A 240 -9.67 -134.37 73.38
N HIS A 241 -8.56 -133.96 72.72
CA HIS A 241 -7.51 -132.94 72.96
C HIS A 241 -6.89 -132.47 71.61
N GLY A 242 -6.31 -131.26 71.56
CA GLY A 242 -5.03 -130.90 70.89
C GLY A 242 -4.83 -131.03 69.35
N ASP A 243 -3.80 -130.44 68.72
CA ASP A 243 -2.90 -129.34 69.13
C ASP A 243 -2.05 -128.79 67.93
N THR A 244 -1.39 -127.63 68.06
CA THR A 244 -0.41 -126.99 67.11
C THR A 244 -0.98 -126.53 65.72
N SER A 245 -0.33 -125.89 64.72
CA SER A 245 0.87 -124.99 64.48
C SER A 245 0.85 -124.57 62.97
N ASP A 246 1.59 -123.60 62.38
CA ASP A 246 2.19 -122.29 62.74
C ASP A 246 2.65 -121.54 61.43
N THR A 247 3.13 -120.28 61.49
CA THR A 247 3.78 -119.44 60.43
C THR A 247 2.88 -118.80 59.34
N GLY A 248 3.21 -117.66 58.68
CA GLY A 248 4.22 -116.62 58.97
C GLY A 248 4.73 -115.79 57.74
N SER A 249 4.27 -114.53 57.54
CA SER A 249 4.85 -113.48 56.63
C SER A 249 4.13 -112.10 56.80
N ILE A 250 4.61 -110.85 56.50
CA ILE A 250 5.75 -110.24 55.74
C ILE A 250 5.45 -109.96 54.24
N LEU A 251 5.74 -108.83 53.54
CA LEU A 251 6.07 -107.37 53.71
C LEU A 251 6.11 -106.73 52.26
N PRO A 252 6.43 -105.43 51.97
CA PRO A 252 6.26 -104.11 52.62
C PRO A 252 5.68 -102.99 51.67
N VAL A 253 5.58 -101.70 52.12
CA VAL A 253 6.06 -100.44 51.42
C VAL A 253 5.46 -99.12 52.03
N ARG A 254 6.30 -98.08 52.27
CA ARG A 254 6.08 -96.60 52.50
C ARG A 254 4.91 -96.11 53.41
N ARG A 255 5.02 -95.26 54.46
CA ARG A 255 5.81 -94.02 54.83
C ARG A 255 5.55 -92.80 53.93
N ARG A 256 5.27 -91.55 54.38
CA ARG A 256 5.01 -90.85 55.69
C ARG A 256 4.23 -89.53 55.32
N HIS A 257 3.23 -89.02 56.07
CA HIS A 257 3.28 -88.04 57.19
C HIS A 257 4.09 -86.73 56.95
N SER A 258 3.76 -85.53 57.47
CA SER A 258 2.51 -84.89 57.99
C SER A 258 2.81 -83.42 58.46
N MET A 259 1.78 -82.59 58.72
CA MET A 259 1.81 -81.27 59.44
C MET A 259 2.42 -80.06 58.67
N ASP A 260 2.12 -78.75 58.93
CA ASP A 260 1.34 -78.11 60.02
C ASP A 260 0.86 -76.64 59.74
N TYR A 261 -0.07 -76.12 60.58
CA TYR A 261 -0.54 -74.71 60.86
C TYR A 261 -1.33 -73.79 59.86
N PRO A 262 -2.36 -73.02 60.36
CA PRO A 262 -3.04 -71.84 59.75
C PRO A 262 -2.64 -70.50 60.47
N PRO A 263 -3.41 -69.37 60.68
CA PRO A 263 -4.76 -68.88 60.24
C PRO A 263 -4.95 -67.32 59.98
N LEU A 264 -6.23 -66.87 59.84
CA LEU A 264 -6.88 -65.61 60.35
C LEU A 264 -7.05 -64.28 59.53
N MET A 265 -8.23 -63.65 59.73
CA MET A 265 -8.74 -62.27 59.41
C MET A 265 -8.96 -61.85 57.93
N GLY A 266 -10.04 -61.15 57.53
CA GLY A 266 -11.33 -60.81 58.21
C GLY A 266 -12.15 -59.65 57.55
N GLY A 267 -13.49 -59.63 57.75
CA GLY A 267 -14.45 -58.49 57.60
C GLY A 267 -14.68 -57.87 56.20
N GLU A 268 -15.89 -57.77 55.58
CA GLU A 268 -17.22 -57.23 56.00
C GLU A 268 -17.26 -55.69 56.19
N THR A 269 -18.30 -54.90 55.83
CA THR A 269 -19.69 -55.11 55.33
C THR A 269 -19.90 -54.31 53.99
N SER A 270 -21.06 -53.96 53.38
CA SER A 270 -22.53 -53.95 53.61
C SER A 270 -23.23 -54.02 52.20
N GLY A 271 -24.52 -53.78 51.87
CA GLY A 271 -25.72 -53.15 52.48
C GLY A 271 -26.09 -51.79 51.82
N THR A 272 -27.33 -51.40 51.48
CA THR A 272 -28.68 -52.05 51.45
C THR A 272 -29.62 -51.37 50.42
N ASP A 273 -30.75 -52.02 50.12
CA ASP A 273 -31.94 -51.66 49.26
C ASP A 273 -32.74 -50.41 49.79
N PRO A 274 -33.90 -49.90 49.23
CA PRO A 274 -34.73 -50.37 48.09
C PRO A 274 -35.46 -49.33 47.14
N THR A 275 -35.96 -49.84 45.99
CA THR A 275 -37.22 -49.52 45.23
C THR A 275 -37.75 -48.10 44.87
N LEU A 276 -37.85 -47.80 43.55
CA LEU A 276 -39.06 -47.67 42.67
C LEU A 276 -40.36 -46.88 43.10
N PRO A 277 -41.32 -46.49 42.20
CA PRO A 277 -41.28 -45.99 40.79
C PRO A 277 -42.39 -44.95 40.36
N LEU A 278 -42.50 -44.67 39.03
CA LEU A 278 -43.72 -44.36 38.19
C LEU A 278 -44.19 -42.92 37.77
N ARG A 279 -44.16 -42.71 36.42
CA ARG A 279 -45.22 -42.19 35.48
C ARG A 279 -45.55 -40.67 35.22
N ARG A 280 -45.24 -40.28 33.96
CA ARG A 280 -46.11 -39.77 32.85
C ARG A 280 -46.65 -38.31 32.75
N ARG A 281 -46.42 -37.77 31.52
CA ARG A 281 -47.30 -37.00 30.59
C ARG A 281 -47.45 -35.46 30.70
N ASN A 282 -46.98 -34.79 29.62
CA ASN A 282 -47.64 -33.73 28.81
C ASN A 282 -47.98 -32.37 29.50
N SER A 283 -48.17 -31.23 28.81
CA SER A 283 -48.43 -30.97 27.37
C SER A 283 -48.14 -29.50 26.97
N MET A 284 -48.08 -29.21 25.65
CA MET A 284 -48.56 -27.96 24.99
C MET A 284 -47.83 -26.60 25.26
N GLU A 285 -47.75 -25.62 24.35
CA GLU A 285 -48.09 -25.50 22.90
C GLU A 285 -47.48 -24.21 22.26
N LEU A 286 -47.76 -23.98 20.96
CA LEU A 286 -47.68 -22.73 20.17
C LEU A 286 -46.35 -22.36 19.45
N ASN A 287 -46.48 -21.41 18.50
CA ASN A 287 -45.73 -21.33 17.23
C ASN A 287 -45.27 -19.87 16.89
N PRO A 288 -44.40 -19.67 15.86
CA PRO A 288 -43.85 -18.37 15.40
C PRO A 288 -44.88 -17.57 14.53
N PRO A 289 -44.63 -16.38 13.90
CA PRO A 289 -43.35 -15.87 13.33
C PRO A 289 -43.13 -14.32 13.34
N GLU A 290 -42.12 -13.82 12.62
CA GLU A 290 -42.25 -13.05 11.34
C GLU A 290 -41.05 -12.10 11.05
N MET A 291 -41.05 -11.40 9.90
CA MET A 291 -39.93 -10.62 9.31
C MET A 291 -40.42 -9.25 8.79
N GLY A 292 -39.53 -8.25 8.76
CA GLY A 292 -39.61 -7.11 7.81
C GLY A 292 -39.58 -5.69 8.42
N GLY A 293 -39.25 -4.70 7.58
CA GLY A 293 -39.41 -3.26 7.87
C GLY A 293 -38.18 -2.40 7.59
N GLU A 294 -38.25 -1.52 6.59
CA GLU A 294 -37.26 -0.49 6.27
C GLU A 294 -37.79 0.91 6.64
N SER A 295 -36.92 1.91 6.88
CA SER A 295 -36.95 3.26 6.24
C SER A 295 -36.21 4.39 7.00
N SER A 296 -35.61 5.29 6.18
CA SER A 296 -35.33 6.74 6.35
C SER A 296 -34.97 7.40 7.71
N SER A 297 -33.86 8.14 7.68
CA SER A 297 -33.43 9.22 8.60
C SER A 297 -34.35 10.47 8.56
N PRO A 298 -34.24 11.46 9.49
CA PRO A 298 -33.14 12.44 9.43
C PRO A 298 -32.62 13.00 10.80
N ASP A 299 -31.67 13.93 10.68
CA ASP A 299 -31.17 14.92 11.64
C ASP A 299 -30.37 14.48 12.90
N SER A 300 -29.23 15.16 13.09
CA SER A 300 -28.21 14.89 14.11
C SER A 300 -28.38 15.78 15.35
N PRO A 301 -28.07 15.27 16.55
CA PRO A 301 -27.33 16.04 17.54
C PRO A 301 -25.82 15.94 17.23
N VAL A 302 -25.11 17.09 17.23
CA VAL A 302 -23.64 17.10 17.18
C VAL A 302 -23.12 16.44 18.46
N SER A 303 -22.47 15.28 18.34
CA SER A 303 -21.77 14.66 19.46
C SER A 303 -20.60 15.55 19.91
N PRO A 304 -20.29 15.59 21.22
CA PRO A 304 -19.08 16.25 21.69
C PRO A 304 -17.87 15.62 21.00
N SER A 305 -16.88 16.44 20.65
CA SER A 305 -15.69 15.99 19.91
C SER A 305 -14.94 14.91 20.70
N VAL A 306 -15.07 13.65 20.26
CA VAL A 306 -14.33 12.53 20.82
C VAL A 306 -12.85 12.77 20.57
N SER A 307 -12.06 12.94 21.63
CA SER A 307 -10.63 13.18 21.54
C SER A 307 -9.94 12.03 20.81
N GLU A 308 -9.37 12.33 19.64
CA GLU A 308 -8.63 11.36 18.84
C GLU A 308 -7.22 11.19 19.42
N LEU A 309 -6.92 10.00 19.97
CA LEU A 309 -5.59 9.66 20.47
C LEU A 309 -4.81 8.91 19.38
N ARG A 310 -3.53 9.25 19.19
CA ARG A 310 -2.69 8.75 18.08
C ARG A 310 -1.45 8.09 18.64
N LEU A 311 -1.26 6.80 18.37
CA LEU A 311 -0.22 5.96 18.96
C LEU A 311 0.64 5.32 17.86
N VAL A 312 1.96 5.39 18.00
CA VAL A 312 2.92 4.75 17.09
C VAL A 312 3.64 3.62 17.83
N LEU A 313 3.52 2.38 17.33
CA LEU A 313 4.21 1.23 17.89
C LEU A 313 5.65 1.18 17.38
N LEU A 314 6.64 1.20 18.26
CA LEU A 314 8.05 1.01 17.97
C LEU A 314 8.55 -0.30 18.59
N GLY A 315 9.67 -0.85 18.12
CA GLY A 315 10.26 -2.07 18.68
C GLY A 315 10.93 -2.96 17.63
N ARG A 316 11.48 -4.09 18.06
CA ARG A 316 12.20 -5.03 17.19
C ARG A 316 11.27 -6.08 16.58
N THR A 317 11.74 -6.80 15.57
CA THR A 317 11.16 -8.10 15.17
C THR A 317 11.25 -9.05 16.36
N GLY A 318 10.20 -9.82 16.65
CA GLY A 318 10.09 -10.61 17.89
C GLY A 318 9.25 -9.93 18.99
N ALA A 319 9.27 -8.60 19.11
CA ALA A 319 8.67 -7.90 20.25
C ALA A 319 7.12 -7.95 20.34
N GLY A 320 6.43 -8.53 19.36
CA GLY A 320 4.98 -8.68 19.39
C GLY A 320 4.17 -7.39 19.12
N ARG A 321 4.77 -6.37 18.49
CA ARG A 321 4.11 -5.08 18.15
C ARG A 321 2.70 -5.25 17.57
N SER A 322 2.57 -5.96 16.46
CA SER A 322 1.28 -6.15 15.77
C SER A 322 0.26 -6.94 16.61
N ALA A 323 0.73 -7.79 17.54
CA ALA A 323 -0.11 -8.48 18.50
C ALA A 323 -0.61 -7.54 19.61
N ALA A 324 0.29 -6.73 20.19
CA ALA A 324 -0.07 -5.66 21.11
C ALA A 324 -1.06 -4.66 20.48
N GLY A 325 -0.87 -4.32 19.19
CA GLY A 325 -1.80 -3.47 18.44
C GLY A 325 -3.18 -4.10 18.23
N ASN A 326 -3.26 -5.41 17.99
CA ASN A 326 -4.54 -6.13 17.96
C ASN A 326 -5.21 -6.14 19.34
N THR A 327 -4.45 -6.32 20.44
CA THR A 327 -4.98 -6.27 21.82
C THR A 327 -5.49 -4.86 22.17
N ILE A 328 -4.74 -3.81 21.86
CA ILE A 328 -5.14 -2.40 22.10
C ILE A 328 -6.40 -2.04 21.30
N LEU A 329 -6.56 -2.54 20.06
CA LEU A 329 -7.76 -2.31 19.24
C LEU A 329 -8.92 -3.28 19.54
N GLY A 330 -8.72 -4.25 20.44
CA GLY A 330 -9.68 -5.29 20.81
C GLY A 330 -10.01 -6.33 19.71
N ARG A 331 -9.31 -6.32 18.56
CA ARG A 331 -9.65 -7.11 17.37
C ARG A 331 -8.47 -7.28 16.40
N GLU A 332 -8.58 -8.19 15.44
CA GLU A 332 -7.50 -8.58 14.54
C GLU A 332 -7.42 -7.71 13.28
N GLU A 333 -6.70 -6.59 13.39
CA GLU A 333 -6.55 -5.59 12.31
C GLU A 333 -5.22 -5.71 11.55
N PHE A 334 -4.18 -6.22 12.22
CA PHE A 334 -2.85 -6.38 11.64
C PHE A 334 -2.58 -7.79 11.07
N GLY A 335 -3.47 -8.76 11.35
CA GLY A 335 -3.49 -10.11 10.77
C GLY A 335 -3.70 -11.24 11.81
N ALA A 336 -4.36 -12.32 11.39
CA ALA A 336 -4.72 -13.47 12.23
C ALA A 336 -3.55 -14.39 12.64
N GLN A 337 -2.36 -14.17 12.07
CA GLN A 337 -1.10 -14.79 12.53
C GLN A 337 -0.13 -13.70 13.02
N ALA A 338 -0.59 -12.86 13.96
CA ALA A 338 0.27 -11.96 14.72
C ALA A 338 1.10 -12.73 15.78
N SER A 339 1.88 -13.71 15.33
CA SER A 339 2.90 -14.34 16.16
C SER A 339 4.06 -13.36 16.43
N PRO A 340 4.86 -13.55 17.50
CA PRO A 340 6.09 -12.77 17.72
C PRO A 340 7.02 -12.72 16.50
N SER A 341 7.02 -13.77 15.70
CA SER A 341 7.81 -13.95 14.47
C SER A 341 7.26 -13.23 13.22
N ALA A 342 6.10 -12.57 13.27
CA ALA A 342 5.52 -11.91 12.12
C ALA A 342 6.28 -10.62 11.76
N VAL A 343 6.73 -10.49 10.50
CA VAL A 343 7.51 -9.34 10.03
C VAL A 343 6.62 -8.31 9.33
N THR A 344 6.27 -7.22 10.03
CA THR A 344 5.74 -6.02 9.37
C THR A 344 6.84 -5.42 8.48
N GLN A 345 6.58 -5.32 7.17
CA GLN A 345 7.54 -4.81 6.18
C GLN A 345 7.45 -3.30 5.93
N ARG A 346 6.30 -2.68 6.24
CA ARG A 346 6.02 -1.24 6.06
C ARG A 346 5.01 -0.75 7.09
N SER A 347 5.04 0.53 7.42
CA SER A 347 4.11 1.13 8.38
C SER A 347 2.64 1.01 7.95
N LYS A 348 1.77 0.65 8.89
CA LYS A 348 0.32 0.43 8.66
C LYS A 348 -0.51 1.22 9.67
N ARG A 349 -1.47 2.01 9.18
CA ARG A 349 -2.45 2.74 10.01
C ARG A 349 -3.72 1.92 10.21
N ARG A 350 -4.29 2.03 11.41
CA ARG A 350 -5.60 1.50 11.82
C ARG A 350 -6.31 2.51 12.71
N GLU A 351 -7.63 2.42 12.78
CA GLU A 351 -8.46 3.23 13.66
C GLU A 351 -9.45 2.34 14.42
N GLY A 352 -9.95 2.79 15.56
CA GLY A 352 -11.09 2.17 16.22
C GLY A 352 -11.45 2.82 17.55
N ASP A 353 -12.71 2.75 17.92
CA ASP A 353 -13.19 3.25 19.20
C ASP A 353 -12.94 2.22 20.30
N VAL A 354 -12.18 2.62 21.33
CA VAL A 354 -11.74 1.78 22.45
C VAL A 354 -11.90 2.59 23.73
N SER A 355 -12.50 2.01 24.77
CA SER A 355 -12.67 2.67 26.09
C SER A 355 -13.28 4.09 26.00
N GLY A 356 -14.24 4.28 25.08
CA GLY A 356 -14.92 5.56 24.81
C GLY A 356 -14.12 6.57 23.97
N ARG A 357 -12.97 6.20 23.42
CA ARG A 357 -11.99 7.09 22.77
C ARG A 357 -11.66 6.60 21.36
N ARG A 358 -11.56 7.51 20.38
CA ARG A 358 -11.16 7.17 19.01
C ARG A 358 -9.64 7.02 18.96
N LEU A 359 -9.16 5.79 18.85
CA LEU A 359 -7.74 5.50 18.69
C LEU A 359 -7.36 5.48 17.21
N VAL A 360 -6.19 6.04 16.90
CA VAL A 360 -5.43 5.77 15.67
C VAL A 360 -4.16 5.05 16.08
N LEU A 361 -3.92 3.88 15.51
CA LEU A 361 -2.72 3.08 15.75
C LEU A 361 -1.88 2.99 14.47
N VAL A 362 -0.56 3.20 14.59
CA VAL A 362 0.41 2.97 13.51
C VAL A 362 1.39 1.87 13.93
N ASP A 363 1.27 0.69 13.31
CA ASP A 363 2.30 -0.37 13.40
C ASP A 363 3.46 -0.03 12.46
N THR A 364 4.69 -0.40 12.83
CA THR A 364 5.93 -0.05 12.10
C THR A 364 6.76 -1.31 11.79
N PRO A 365 7.64 -1.29 10.77
CA PRO A 365 8.62 -2.34 10.54
C PRO A 365 9.81 -2.20 11.50
N ASP A 366 10.70 -3.20 11.54
CA ASP A 366 11.88 -3.18 12.42
C ASP A 366 12.97 -2.20 11.97
N TRP A 367 12.78 -0.92 12.31
CA TRP A 367 13.78 0.15 12.12
C TRP A 367 15.07 -0.07 12.92
N PHE A 368 15.17 -1.08 13.78
CA PHE A 368 16.37 -1.41 14.57
C PHE A 368 17.20 -2.54 13.95
N CYS A 369 16.65 -3.23 12.94
CA CYS A 369 17.34 -4.29 12.23
C CYS A 369 18.67 -3.79 11.62
N PRO A 370 19.81 -4.48 11.84
CA PRO A 370 21.08 -4.16 11.18
C PRO A 370 21.09 -4.43 9.66
N GLY A 371 20.14 -5.21 9.15
CA GLY A 371 20.01 -5.55 7.73
C GLY A 371 19.09 -4.64 6.92
N LEU A 372 18.38 -3.70 7.55
CA LEU A 372 17.54 -2.71 6.86
C LEU A 372 18.43 -1.56 6.37
N SER A 373 18.29 -1.14 5.11
CA SER A 373 19.06 0.02 4.63
C SER A 373 18.56 1.34 5.22
N LEU A 374 19.46 2.31 5.34
CA LEU A 374 19.14 3.63 5.87
C LEU A 374 18.07 4.35 5.04
N ASP A 375 18.01 4.08 3.73
CA ASP A 375 17.05 4.69 2.82
C ASP A 375 15.66 4.03 2.91
N GLU A 376 15.58 2.70 3.09
CA GLU A 376 14.32 2.00 3.35
C GLU A 376 13.73 2.40 4.71
N MET A 377 14.58 2.43 5.75
CA MET A 377 14.19 2.86 7.10
C MET A 377 13.57 4.26 7.06
N ARG A 378 14.26 5.23 6.46
CA ARG A 378 13.79 6.63 6.43
C ARG A 378 12.61 6.86 5.49
N GLN A 379 12.48 6.08 4.40
CA GLN A 379 11.26 6.09 3.58
C GLN A 379 10.04 5.66 4.40
N ASP A 380 10.18 4.65 5.26
CA ASP A 380 9.08 4.17 6.08
C ASP A 380 8.82 5.02 7.33
N VAL A 381 9.84 5.66 7.92
CA VAL A 381 9.66 6.74 8.90
C VAL A 381 8.85 7.89 8.30
N GLY A 382 9.14 8.30 7.06
CA GLY A 382 8.33 9.30 6.34
C GLY A 382 6.88 8.87 6.10
N LEU A 383 6.65 7.57 5.83
CA LEU A 383 5.30 7.00 5.78
C LEU A 383 4.62 7.07 7.17
N CYS A 384 5.31 6.72 8.25
CA CYS A 384 4.79 6.79 9.61
C CYS A 384 4.41 8.22 10.02
N VAL A 385 5.25 9.22 9.71
CA VAL A 385 5.00 10.65 9.94
C VAL A 385 3.67 11.09 9.31
N ARG A 386 3.42 10.70 8.06
CA ARG A 386 2.12 10.95 7.40
C ARG A 386 0.97 10.22 8.10
N LEU A 387 1.15 8.94 8.42
CA LEU A 387 0.07 8.12 9.02
C LEU A 387 -0.30 8.53 10.45
N SER A 388 0.57 9.27 11.16
CA SER A 388 0.33 9.81 12.50
C SER A 388 0.20 11.34 12.53
N ALA A 389 0.11 12.01 11.37
CA ALA A 389 -0.11 13.45 11.26
C ALA A 389 -1.39 13.91 12.01
N PRO A 390 -1.42 15.14 12.58
CA PRO A 390 -0.36 16.16 12.61
C PRO A 390 0.81 15.84 13.58
N GLY A 391 0.73 14.72 14.30
CA GLY A 391 1.78 14.19 15.17
C GLY A 391 1.21 13.16 16.15
N PRO A 392 1.98 12.12 16.54
CA PRO A 392 1.54 11.15 17.52
C PRO A 392 1.41 11.77 18.91
N HIS A 393 0.43 11.31 19.68
CA HIS A 393 0.30 11.65 21.10
C HIS A 393 1.29 10.85 21.95
N ALA A 394 1.54 9.59 21.59
CA ALA A 394 2.58 8.75 22.19
C ALA A 394 3.28 7.82 21.18
N PHE A 395 4.55 7.52 21.48
CA PHE A 395 5.29 6.38 20.95
C PHE A 395 5.27 5.25 21.99
N LEU A 396 4.83 4.06 21.60
CA LEU A 396 4.84 2.86 22.44
C LEU A 396 6.03 1.98 22.05
N LEU A 397 7.11 2.01 22.83
CA LEU A 397 8.30 1.21 22.58
C LEU A 397 8.12 -0.20 23.13
N VAL A 398 7.78 -1.14 22.25
CA VAL A 398 7.44 -2.52 22.60
C VAL A 398 8.70 -3.35 22.82
N ILE A 399 8.81 -3.97 24.00
CA ILE A 399 9.94 -4.80 24.44
C ILE A 399 9.38 -6.10 25.06
N PRO A 400 9.81 -7.30 24.63
CA PRO A 400 9.33 -8.55 25.21
C PRO A 400 9.97 -8.81 26.58
N VAL A 401 9.19 -9.34 27.53
CA VAL A 401 9.69 -9.78 28.86
C VAL A 401 10.27 -11.19 28.76
N GLU A 402 11.37 -11.32 28.02
CA GLU A 402 12.13 -12.57 27.86
C GLU A 402 13.62 -12.34 28.21
N PRO A 403 14.39 -13.37 28.64
CA PRO A 403 15.81 -13.24 28.99
C PRO A 403 16.77 -13.03 27.78
N SER A 404 16.52 -12.00 26.97
CA SER A 404 17.38 -11.61 25.85
C SER A 404 18.75 -11.10 26.35
N ARG A 405 19.77 -11.12 25.48
CA ARG A 405 21.13 -10.66 25.81
C ARG A 405 21.52 -9.42 25.01
N GLY A 406 21.13 -8.25 25.52
CA GLY A 406 21.57 -6.95 25.00
C GLY A 406 20.97 -6.61 23.64
N GLU A 407 19.68 -6.90 23.46
CA GLU A 407 18.97 -6.64 22.21
C GLU A 407 18.49 -5.19 22.08
N GLU A 408 18.63 -4.40 23.14
CA GLU A 408 18.27 -2.99 23.27
C GLU A 408 19.35 -2.06 22.70
N ARG A 409 20.53 -2.61 22.41
CA ARG A 409 21.73 -1.86 22.01
C ARG A 409 21.54 -1.18 20.65
N GLY A 410 21.63 0.15 20.61
CA GLY A 410 21.38 0.95 19.41
C GLY A 410 19.93 1.44 19.25
N VAL A 411 19.01 1.06 20.15
CA VAL A 411 17.61 1.51 20.12
C VAL A 411 17.49 2.99 20.49
N LEU A 412 18.23 3.43 21.52
CA LEU A 412 18.34 4.83 21.94
C LEU A 412 18.78 5.72 20.78
N GLU A 413 19.92 5.41 20.17
CA GLU A 413 20.56 6.22 19.15
C GLU A 413 19.72 6.30 17.86
N ARG A 414 19.05 5.20 17.46
CA ARG A 414 18.16 5.22 16.28
C ARG A 414 16.88 6.02 16.52
N ILE A 415 16.27 5.94 17.71
CA ILE A 415 15.08 6.75 18.03
C ILE A 415 15.43 8.24 17.98
N GLU A 416 16.60 8.62 18.51
CA GLU A 416 17.11 9.99 18.44
C GLU A 416 17.53 10.41 17.01
N GLU A 417 17.97 9.48 16.16
CA GLU A 417 18.22 9.76 14.74
C GLU A 417 16.91 10.07 13.97
N MET A 418 15.83 9.34 14.28
CA MET A 418 14.55 9.42 13.57
C MET A 418 13.68 10.57 14.04
N PHE A 419 13.62 10.81 15.36
CA PHE A 419 12.70 11.77 15.97
C PHE A 419 13.40 12.81 16.88
N GLY A 420 14.70 12.71 17.10
CA GLY A 420 15.41 13.61 18.01
C GLY A 420 15.07 13.40 19.48
N GLU A 421 15.89 13.99 20.36
CA GLU A 421 15.77 13.86 21.82
C GLU A 421 14.40 14.28 22.38
N GLY A 422 13.69 15.18 21.70
CA GLY A 422 12.36 15.65 22.09
C GLY A 422 11.24 14.59 22.02
N CYS A 423 11.46 13.43 21.39
CA CYS A 423 10.44 12.38 21.34
C CYS A 423 10.26 11.64 22.68
N TRP A 424 11.30 11.57 23.53
CA TRP A 424 11.25 10.80 24.78
C TRP A 424 10.17 11.27 25.75
N GLY A 425 9.83 12.57 25.74
CA GLY A 425 8.71 13.13 26.51
C GLY A 425 7.35 12.55 26.13
N HIS A 426 7.24 11.95 24.94
CA HIS A 426 6.05 11.26 24.43
C HIS A 426 6.25 9.73 24.30
N THR A 427 7.34 9.16 24.84
CA THR A 427 7.57 7.70 24.82
C THR A 427 7.09 7.05 26.11
N VAL A 428 6.40 5.91 25.95
CA VAL A 428 6.09 4.93 27.01
C VAL A 428 6.64 3.57 26.56
N ILE A 429 7.29 2.83 27.45
CA ILE A 429 7.76 1.47 27.15
C ILE A 429 6.61 0.47 27.37
N LEU A 430 6.37 -0.41 26.42
CA LEU A 430 5.30 -1.42 26.48
C LEU A 430 5.92 -2.81 26.62
N PHE A 431 5.95 -3.33 27.85
CA PHE A 431 6.47 -4.64 28.16
C PHE A 431 5.45 -5.73 27.80
N THR A 432 5.74 -6.49 26.73
CA THR A 432 4.87 -7.56 26.24
C THR A 432 5.25 -8.91 26.82
N HIS A 433 4.27 -9.68 27.28
CA HIS A 433 4.48 -11.07 27.69
C HIS A 433 3.44 -12.00 27.06
N ALA A 434 3.87 -13.23 26.77
CA ALA A 434 3.05 -14.25 26.12
C ALA A 434 2.55 -15.32 27.10
N ASP A 435 3.27 -15.60 28.18
CA ASP A 435 2.87 -16.53 29.24
C ASP A 435 2.72 -15.78 30.56
N GLY A 436 1.81 -16.24 31.43
CA GLY A 436 1.30 -15.51 32.59
C GLY A 436 2.30 -15.25 33.71
N LEU A 437 3.28 -14.38 33.45
CA LEU A 437 4.12 -13.75 34.45
C LEU A 437 3.25 -12.92 35.40
N LYS A 438 3.56 -12.99 36.69
CA LYS A 438 2.94 -12.11 37.68
C LYS A 438 3.66 -10.77 37.63
N GLU A 439 2.91 -9.68 37.76
CA GLU A 439 3.40 -8.29 37.64
C GLU A 439 4.65 -8.00 38.51
N GLN A 440 4.78 -8.72 39.63
CA GLN A 440 5.90 -8.70 40.57
C GLN A 440 7.30 -9.00 39.99
N SER A 441 7.43 -9.44 38.72
CA SER A 441 8.72 -9.79 38.11
C SER A 441 9.38 -8.67 37.30
N ILE A 442 8.80 -7.46 37.22
CA ILE A 442 9.28 -6.44 36.25
C ILE A 442 10.34 -5.51 36.85
N GLU A 443 10.24 -5.11 38.12
CA GLU A 443 11.38 -4.46 38.79
C GLU A 443 12.58 -5.41 38.89
N GLU A 444 12.34 -6.72 39.05
CA GLU A 444 13.39 -7.74 39.00
C GLU A 444 14.02 -7.84 37.59
N PHE A 445 13.21 -7.84 36.53
CA PHE A 445 13.68 -7.81 35.14
C PHE A 445 14.51 -6.55 34.83
N LEU A 446 14.08 -5.37 35.30
CA LEU A 446 14.82 -4.12 35.13
C LEU A 446 16.14 -4.08 35.92
N GLN A 447 16.17 -4.69 37.13
CA GLN A 447 17.40 -4.82 37.93
C GLN A 447 18.38 -5.84 37.34
N ALA A 448 17.88 -6.94 36.75
CA ALA A 448 18.68 -7.96 36.07
C ALA A 448 19.04 -7.60 34.60
N GLY A 449 18.43 -6.54 34.06
CA GLY A 449 18.53 -6.13 32.67
C GLY A 449 19.85 -5.50 32.24
N SER A 450 19.93 -5.12 30.96
CA SER A 450 21.11 -4.46 30.41
C SER A 450 21.23 -2.99 30.84
N GLN A 451 22.45 -2.46 30.83
CA GLN A 451 22.66 -1.01 31.05
C GLN A 451 21.97 -0.15 29.98
N ASP A 452 21.77 -0.70 28.78
CA ASP A 452 21.08 -0.04 27.66
C ASP A 452 19.57 0.01 27.93
N LEU A 453 18.98 -1.05 28.50
CA LEU A 453 17.57 -1.09 28.96
C LEU A 453 17.32 -0.10 30.12
N GLN A 454 18.24 -0.02 31.08
CA GLN A 454 18.12 0.92 32.21
C GLN A 454 18.14 2.37 31.72
N GLN A 455 19.01 2.71 30.76
CA GLN A 455 19.02 4.03 30.11
C GLN A 455 17.76 4.32 29.28
N LEU A 456 17.16 3.32 28.62
CA LEU A 456 15.86 3.47 27.95
C LEU A 456 14.76 3.86 28.93
N VAL A 457 14.67 3.17 30.07
CA VAL A 457 13.68 3.48 31.12
C VAL A 457 13.93 4.87 31.72
N GLU A 458 15.19 5.26 31.96
CA GLU A 458 15.55 6.58 32.46
C GLU A 458 15.18 7.70 31.47
N LYS A 459 15.51 7.58 30.17
CA LYS A 459 15.10 8.55 29.14
C LYS A 459 13.57 8.60 28.98
N CYS A 460 12.89 7.47 29.09
CA CYS A 460 11.42 7.42 29.15
C CYS A 460 10.84 7.89 30.49
N GLY A 461 11.63 8.49 31.39
CA GLY A 461 11.17 9.04 32.67
C GLY A 461 10.44 8.02 33.53
N SER A 462 10.90 6.77 33.52
CA SER A 462 10.29 5.60 34.17
C SER A 462 8.86 5.25 33.71
N ARG A 463 8.39 5.78 32.57
CA ARG A 463 7.09 5.41 31.98
C ARG A 463 7.15 4.06 31.28
N TYR A 464 6.61 3.03 31.92
CA TYR A 464 6.35 1.74 31.30
C TYR A 464 4.98 1.17 31.67
N HIS A 465 4.46 0.30 30.82
CA HIS A 465 3.20 -0.42 30.97
C HIS A 465 3.39 -1.91 30.62
N VAL A 466 2.49 -2.78 31.08
CA VAL A 466 2.59 -4.25 30.94
C VAL A 466 1.40 -4.79 30.16
N LEU A 467 1.63 -5.47 29.04
CA LEU A 467 0.55 -5.96 28.18
C LEU A 467 0.65 -7.48 27.94
N ASN A 468 -0.44 -8.19 28.22
CA ASN A 468 -0.56 -9.60 27.88
C ASN A 468 -1.07 -9.72 26.43
N ILE A 469 -0.21 -10.17 25.51
CA ILE A 469 -0.57 -10.25 24.09
C ILE A 469 -1.43 -11.46 23.72
N LYS A 470 -1.68 -12.39 24.67
CA LYS A 470 -2.66 -13.49 24.50
C LYS A 470 -4.02 -13.15 25.09
N ASP A 471 -4.08 -12.40 26.18
CA ASP A 471 -5.34 -12.11 26.88
C ASP A 471 -6.03 -10.84 26.34
N ARG A 472 -7.11 -11.06 25.58
CA ARG A 472 -8.01 -10.02 25.05
C ARG A 472 -9.27 -9.81 25.92
N ALA A 473 -9.41 -10.53 27.03
CA ALA A 473 -10.57 -10.52 27.92
C ALA A 473 -10.34 -9.71 29.21
N HIS A 474 -9.09 -9.56 29.65
CA HIS A 474 -8.68 -8.62 30.70
C HIS A 474 -8.83 -7.17 30.24
N GLY A 475 -10.05 -6.65 30.36
CA GLY A 475 -10.48 -5.34 29.87
C GLY A 475 -10.01 -4.12 30.68
N THR A 476 -9.03 -4.24 31.58
CA THR A 476 -8.49 -3.10 32.36
C THR A 476 -7.12 -2.63 31.87
N GLN A 477 -6.25 -3.56 31.42
CA GLN A 477 -4.90 -3.25 30.90
C GLN A 477 -4.91 -2.16 29.80
N VAL A 478 -5.89 -2.19 28.88
CA VAL A 478 -5.98 -1.21 27.79
C VAL A 478 -6.48 0.16 28.30
N PRO A 479 -7.58 0.27 29.10
CA PRO A 479 -7.90 1.51 29.81
C PRO A 479 -6.72 2.13 30.58
N GLU A 480 -5.99 1.33 31.34
CA GLU A 480 -4.85 1.76 32.17
C GLU A 480 -3.69 2.31 31.31
N LEU A 481 -3.34 1.62 30.22
CA LEU A 481 -2.35 2.11 29.23
C LEU A 481 -2.77 3.46 28.63
N LEU A 482 -4.06 3.63 28.31
CA LEU A 482 -4.57 4.86 27.70
C LEU A 482 -4.62 6.02 28.71
N GLU A 483 -4.99 5.75 29.96
CA GLU A 483 -4.94 6.72 31.06
C GLU A 483 -3.49 7.18 31.35
N GLN A 484 -2.53 6.26 31.37
CA GLN A 484 -1.11 6.56 31.52
C GLN A 484 -0.54 7.40 30.35
N VAL A 485 -1.01 7.15 29.13
CA VAL A 485 -0.68 7.98 27.96
C VAL A 485 -1.32 9.37 28.07
N GLU A 486 -2.56 9.47 28.56
CA GLU A 486 -3.25 10.75 28.74
C GLU A 486 -2.63 11.61 29.85
N GLU A 487 -2.18 11.03 30.96
CA GLU A 487 -1.40 11.73 31.99
C GLU A 487 -0.10 12.30 31.40
N MET A 488 0.62 11.49 30.62
CA MET A 488 1.82 11.95 29.91
C MET A 488 1.52 13.09 28.92
N VAL A 489 0.42 13.00 28.16
CA VAL A 489 0.01 14.05 27.21
C VAL A 489 -0.42 15.34 27.94
N ALA A 490 -1.13 15.24 29.06
CA ALA A 490 -1.47 16.38 29.92
C ALA A 490 -0.21 17.06 30.49
N GLY A 491 0.77 16.27 30.95
CA GLY A 491 2.10 16.78 31.36
C GLY A 491 2.83 17.53 30.25
N ASN A 492 2.67 17.11 28.99
CA ASN A 492 3.15 17.80 27.79
C ASN A 492 2.25 18.96 27.31
N ARG A 493 1.37 19.48 28.18
CA ARG A 493 0.42 20.59 27.91
C ARG A 493 -0.63 20.26 26.85
N GLU A 494 -1.14 19.03 26.87
CA GLU A 494 -2.19 18.51 25.97
C GLU A 494 -1.80 18.54 24.47
N ARG A 495 -0.49 18.51 24.18
CA ARG A 495 0.05 18.50 22.82
C ARG A 495 0.39 17.10 22.36
N PHE A 496 0.23 16.86 21.07
CA PHE A 496 0.92 15.79 20.37
C PHE A 496 2.39 16.16 20.13
N TYR A 497 3.24 15.15 19.99
CA TYR A 497 4.64 15.32 19.62
C TYR A 497 4.77 16.04 18.27
N SER A 498 5.52 17.14 18.24
CA SER A 498 5.72 17.96 17.05
C SER A 498 7.08 18.67 17.11
N SER A 499 8.08 18.13 16.42
CA SER A 499 9.39 18.76 16.22
C SER A 499 9.48 19.46 14.86
N GLN A 500 10.48 20.32 14.68
CA GLN A 500 10.73 20.99 13.40
C GLN A 500 10.86 19.99 12.24
N THR A 501 11.62 18.90 12.43
CA THR A 501 11.80 17.86 11.40
C THR A 501 10.48 17.16 11.03
N TYR A 502 9.58 17.02 12.01
CA TYR A 502 8.25 16.42 11.81
C TYR A 502 7.33 17.39 11.04
N GLN A 503 7.31 18.67 11.42
CA GLN A 503 6.55 19.73 10.75
C GLN A 503 7.01 19.94 9.31
N GLU A 504 8.32 20.09 9.08
CA GLU A 504 8.91 20.22 7.74
C GLU A 504 8.55 19.03 6.83
N SER A 505 8.38 17.83 7.38
CA SER A 505 7.98 16.63 6.64
C SER A 505 6.47 16.59 6.37
N GLU A 506 5.65 17.01 7.33
CA GLU A 506 4.17 17.01 7.22
C GLU A 506 3.67 18.10 6.26
N ASP A 507 4.22 19.32 6.31
CA ASP A 507 3.88 20.39 5.37
C ASP A 507 4.23 20.04 3.92
N GLN A 508 5.36 19.36 3.69
CA GLN A 508 5.74 18.88 2.35
C GLN A 508 4.79 17.79 1.83
N VAL A 509 4.38 16.85 2.69
CA VAL A 509 3.38 15.83 2.37
C VAL A 509 2.03 16.49 2.03
N ARG A 510 1.59 17.46 2.84
CA ARG A 510 0.37 18.23 2.63
C ARG A 510 0.41 19.03 1.31
N GLU A 511 1.55 19.62 0.95
CA GLU A 511 1.70 20.35 -0.33
C GLU A 511 1.68 19.40 -1.54
N MET A 512 2.30 18.21 -1.43
CA MET A 512 2.24 17.16 -2.46
C MET A 512 0.80 16.66 -2.65
N GLU A 513 0.11 16.31 -1.57
CA GLU A 513 -1.29 15.83 -1.62
C GLU A 513 -2.22 16.91 -2.17
N GLY A 514 -2.00 18.17 -1.79
CA GLY A 514 -2.69 19.34 -2.35
C GLY A 514 -2.37 19.64 -3.83
N LYS A 515 -1.29 19.11 -4.41
CA LYS A 515 -1.03 19.15 -5.87
C LYS A 515 -1.76 17.99 -6.57
N ILE A 516 -1.61 16.76 -6.05
CA ILE A 516 -2.21 15.54 -6.60
C ILE A 516 -3.74 15.64 -6.65
N GLN A 517 -4.38 16.16 -5.60
CA GLN A 517 -5.83 16.32 -5.55
C GLN A 517 -6.34 17.37 -6.56
N ARG A 518 -5.55 18.41 -6.89
CA ARG A 518 -5.89 19.36 -7.96
C ARG A 518 -5.76 18.73 -9.34
N GLU A 519 -4.65 18.05 -9.62
CA GLU A 519 -4.44 17.38 -10.91
C GLU A 519 -5.51 16.31 -11.18
N LYS A 520 -5.91 15.56 -10.14
CA LYS A 520 -7.03 14.61 -10.18
C LYS A 520 -8.37 15.28 -10.53
N GLU A 521 -8.70 16.39 -9.88
CA GLU A 521 -9.94 17.13 -10.13
C GLU A 521 -9.94 17.78 -11.53
N GLU A 522 -8.81 18.34 -11.96
CA GLU A 522 -8.62 18.86 -13.32
C GLU A 522 -8.73 17.77 -14.40
N ARG A 523 -8.30 16.53 -14.11
CA ARG A 523 -8.46 15.38 -15.01
C ARG A 523 -9.94 15.01 -15.14
N LYS A 524 -10.61 14.74 -14.01
CA LYS A 524 -12.05 14.42 -13.94
C LYS A 524 -12.88 15.45 -14.72
N GLN A 525 -12.69 16.74 -14.45
CA GLN A 525 -13.43 17.80 -15.12
C GLN A 525 -13.11 17.94 -16.61
N ARG A 526 -11.96 17.43 -17.10
CA ARG A 526 -11.62 17.40 -18.52
C ARG A 526 -12.31 16.24 -19.21
N GLU A 527 -12.22 15.05 -18.62
CA GLU A 527 -12.80 13.82 -19.17
C GLU A 527 -14.34 13.90 -19.21
N GLU A 528 -14.97 14.47 -18.18
CA GLU A 528 -16.41 14.78 -18.17
C GLU A 528 -16.80 15.80 -19.26
N ARG A 529 -15.97 16.83 -19.51
CA ARG A 529 -16.19 17.80 -20.59
C ARG A 529 -16.05 17.17 -21.97
N GLU A 530 -15.02 16.37 -22.20
CA GLU A 530 -14.79 15.69 -23.48
C GLU A 530 -15.92 14.72 -23.84
N VAL A 531 -16.53 14.05 -22.86
CA VAL A 531 -17.69 13.18 -23.10
C VAL A 531 -18.95 13.99 -23.40
N ARG A 532 -19.22 15.02 -22.59
CA ARG A 532 -20.34 15.96 -22.77
C ARG A 532 -20.30 16.64 -24.14
N ASP A 533 -19.13 17.06 -24.60
CA ASP A 533 -18.93 17.72 -25.91
C ASP A 533 -19.13 16.74 -27.08
N ARG A 534 -18.69 15.47 -26.95
CA ARG A 534 -18.99 14.41 -27.95
C ARG A 534 -20.50 14.18 -28.04
N PHE A 535 -21.15 13.96 -26.90
CA PHE A 535 -22.58 13.71 -26.85
C PHE A 535 -23.41 14.86 -27.44
N GLN A 536 -23.10 16.09 -27.05
CA GLN A 536 -23.81 17.27 -27.55
C GLN A 536 -23.71 17.39 -29.07
N LYS A 537 -22.57 17.01 -29.66
CA LYS A 537 -22.36 16.97 -31.11
C LYS A 537 -23.16 15.86 -31.79
N GLU A 538 -23.10 14.63 -31.26
CA GLU A 538 -23.81 13.47 -31.83
C GLU A 538 -25.33 13.65 -31.77
N LEU A 539 -25.85 14.17 -30.66
CA LEU A 539 -27.25 14.55 -30.51
C LEU A 539 -27.64 15.63 -31.53
N GLN A 540 -26.81 16.67 -31.71
CA GLN A 540 -27.09 17.73 -32.68
C GLN A 540 -27.12 17.21 -34.13
N ASP A 541 -26.18 16.34 -34.51
CA ASP A 541 -26.07 15.82 -35.88
C ASP A 541 -27.12 14.76 -36.23
N SER A 542 -27.62 14.00 -35.25
CA SER A 542 -28.77 13.10 -35.45
C SER A 542 -30.09 13.88 -35.50
N LEU A 543 -30.30 14.86 -34.61
CA LEU A 543 -31.51 15.70 -34.66
C LEU A 543 -31.63 16.48 -35.98
N LYS A 544 -30.53 17.03 -36.53
CA LYS A 544 -30.51 17.69 -37.85
C LYS A 544 -31.04 16.79 -38.97
N LYS A 545 -30.69 15.50 -38.97
CA LYS A 545 -31.13 14.54 -40.02
C LYS A 545 -32.64 14.34 -39.99
N ILE A 546 -33.22 14.18 -38.80
CA ILE A 546 -34.67 13.97 -38.64
C ILE A 546 -35.43 15.29 -38.92
N GLU A 547 -34.91 16.43 -38.48
CA GLU A 547 -35.45 17.76 -38.76
C GLU A 547 -35.54 18.05 -40.27
N GLY A 548 -34.52 17.65 -41.06
CA GLY A 548 -34.55 17.77 -42.52
C GLY A 548 -35.69 16.99 -43.18
N VAL A 549 -35.89 15.72 -42.78
CA VAL A 549 -36.98 14.87 -43.28
C VAL A 549 -38.36 15.40 -42.85
N ILE A 550 -38.46 15.98 -41.65
CA ILE A 550 -39.65 16.69 -41.16
C ILE A 550 -39.97 17.89 -42.05
N GLN A 551 -38.97 18.73 -42.38
CA GLN A 551 -39.16 19.92 -43.22
C GLN A 551 -39.58 19.57 -44.66
N GLU A 552 -39.05 18.47 -45.21
CA GLU A 552 -39.46 17.89 -46.51
C GLU A 552 -40.94 17.47 -46.49
N HIS A 553 -41.34 16.65 -45.51
CA HIS A 553 -42.74 16.19 -45.38
C HIS A 553 -43.71 17.34 -45.12
N GLU A 554 -43.32 18.36 -44.36
CA GLU A 554 -44.10 19.60 -44.21
C GLU A 554 -44.21 20.39 -45.52
N GLY A 555 -43.19 20.32 -46.39
CA GLY A 555 -43.23 20.86 -47.75
C GLY A 555 -44.30 20.18 -48.59
N ASP A 556 -44.25 18.86 -48.66
CA ASP A 556 -45.26 18.04 -49.35
C ASP A 556 -46.66 18.35 -48.83
N ILE A 557 -46.88 18.33 -47.51
CA ILE A 557 -48.19 18.59 -46.88
C ILE A 557 -48.71 20.00 -47.20
N ARG A 558 -47.84 21.03 -47.30
CA ARG A 558 -48.25 22.37 -47.76
C ARG A 558 -48.79 22.32 -49.20
N THR A 559 -48.05 21.72 -50.14
CA THR A 559 -48.50 21.63 -51.55
C THR A 559 -49.76 20.78 -51.73
N LEU A 560 -49.89 19.69 -50.97
CA LEU A 560 -51.10 18.86 -50.92
C LEU A 560 -52.28 19.65 -50.33
N SER A 561 -52.05 20.45 -49.28
CA SER A 561 -53.08 21.31 -48.67
C SER A 561 -53.61 22.35 -49.66
N GLU A 562 -52.72 23.06 -50.36
CA GLU A 562 -53.08 24.04 -51.40
C GLU A 562 -53.92 23.39 -52.51
N ARG A 563 -53.45 22.25 -53.05
CA ARG A 563 -54.17 21.46 -54.05
C ARG A 563 -55.53 20.96 -53.56
N THR A 564 -55.63 20.54 -52.30
CA THR A 564 -56.90 20.13 -51.67
C THR A 564 -57.88 21.30 -51.66
N THR A 565 -57.47 22.48 -51.20
CA THR A 565 -58.35 23.66 -51.11
C THR A 565 -58.81 24.19 -52.47
N GLU A 566 -57.99 24.05 -53.52
CA GLU A 566 -58.40 24.43 -54.88
C GLU A 566 -59.38 23.41 -55.48
N LEU A 567 -59.22 22.10 -55.22
CA LEU A 567 -60.20 21.09 -55.61
C LEU A 567 -61.54 21.25 -54.87
N GLU A 568 -61.53 21.59 -53.57
CA GLU A 568 -62.75 21.94 -52.81
C GLU A 568 -63.48 23.13 -53.45
N ARG A 569 -62.74 24.15 -53.88
CA ARG A 569 -63.29 25.32 -54.56
C ARG A 569 -63.95 24.94 -55.90
N GLN A 570 -63.28 24.12 -56.70
CA GLN A 570 -63.79 23.65 -57.99
C GLN A 570 -65.05 22.76 -57.83
N VAL A 571 -65.06 21.81 -56.89
CA VAL A 571 -66.24 20.98 -56.55
C VAL A 571 -67.45 21.84 -56.16
N LYS A 572 -67.22 22.97 -55.49
CA LYS A 572 -68.26 23.88 -55.00
C LYS A 572 -68.82 24.82 -56.07
N GLU A 573 -68.05 25.10 -57.13
CA GLU A 573 -68.44 25.98 -58.23
C GLU A 573 -69.03 25.24 -59.44
N GLU A 574 -68.66 23.97 -59.65
CA GLU A 574 -69.15 23.13 -60.75
C GLU A 574 -70.66 22.84 -60.64
N ARG A 575 -71.34 22.88 -61.78
CA ARG A 575 -72.79 22.70 -61.94
C ARG A 575 -73.16 21.41 -62.68
N ASP A 576 -72.24 20.83 -63.46
CA ASP A 576 -72.44 19.50 -64.05
C ASP A 576 -72.26 18.42 -62.98
N GLU A 577 -73.36 17.78 -62.59
CA GLU A 577 -73.37 16.72 -61.57
C GLU A 577 -72.46 15.52 -61.89
N GLU A 578 -72.16 15.25 -63.16
CA GLU A 578 -71.22 14.19 -63.54
C GLU A 578 -69.75 14.59 -63.32
N LYS A 579 -69.35 15.80 -63.74
CA LYS A 579 -68.01 16.36 -63.52
C LYS A 579 -67.75 16.62 -62.05
N LYS A 580 -68.73 17.15 -61.32
CA LYS A 580 -68.67 17.37 -59.88
C LYS A 580 -68.37 16.07 -59.13
N ARG A 581 -69.04 14.96 -59.48
CA ARG A 581 -68.75 13.63 -58.91
C ARG A 581 -67.37 13.09 -59.32
N GLU A 582 -66.75 13.59 -60.39
CA GLU A 582 -65.38 13.27 -60.75
C GLU A 582 -64.38 14.07 -59.92
N LEU A 583 -64.57 15.39 -59.80
CA LEU A 583 -63.80 16.25 -58.92
C LEU A 583 -63.89 15.82 -57.44
N GLU A 584 -65.06 15.37 -56.96
CA GLU A 584 -65.24 14.80 -55.62
C GLU A 584 -64.40 13.52 -55.40
N ARG A 585 -64.21 12.69 -56.45
CA ARG A 585 -63.31 11.52 -56.39
C ARG A 585 -61.84 11.92 -56.41
N GLU A 586 -61.47 13.00 -57.11
CA GLU A 586 -60.10 13.51 -57.13
C GLU A 586 -59.73 14.19 -55.80
N LEU A 587 -60.62 15.06 -55.29
CA LEU A 587 -60.52 15.69 -53.98
C LEU A 587 -60.33 14.63 -52.88
N LYS A 588 -61.14 13.57 -52.90
CA LYS A 588 -60.98 12.49 -51.91
C LYS A 588 -59.62 11.79 -52.01
N LYS A 589 -59.09 11.52 -53.21
CA LYS A 589 -57.75 10.94 -53.37
C LYS A 589 -56.66 11.86 -52.80
N GLU A 590 -56.72 13.18 -53.05
CA GLU A 590 -55.73 14.11 -52.50
C GLU A 590 -55.88 14.28 -50.98
N PHE A 591 -57.10 14.23 -50.43
CA PHE A 591 -57.33 14.19 -48.99
C PHE A 591 -56.72 12.91 -48.36
N ASP A 592 -57.00 11.73 -48.93
CA ASP A 592 -56.45 10.44 -48.47
C ASP A 592 -54.89 10.44 -48.55
N ARG A 593 -54.31 11.09 -49.57
CA ARG A 593 -52.86 11.27 -49.72
C ARG A 593 -52.28 12.23 -48.68
N ARG A 594 -52.92 13.38 -48.47
CA ARG A 594 -52.54 14.39 -47.48
C ARG A 594 -52.54 13.79 -46.07
N GLU A 595 -53.64 13.17 -45.66
CA GLU A 595 -53.76 12.51 -44.36
C GLU A 595 -52.74 11.35 -44.24
N GLY A 596 -52.45 10.66 -45.35
CA GLY A 596 -51.37 9.67 -45.44
C GLY A 596 -49.96 10.25 -45.19
N MET A 597 -49.70 11.51 -45.56
CA MET A 597 -48.43 12.21 -45.28
C MET A 597 -48.41 12.83 -43.88
N GLU A 598 -49.52 13.41 -43.40
CA GLU A 598 -49.64 13.94 -42.03
C GLU A 598 -49.37 12.83 -40.99
N ARG A 599 -49.93 11.62 -41.19
CA ARG A 599 -49.59 10.43 -40.38
C ARG A 599 -48.12 9.97 -40.50
N LYS A 600 -47.38 10.33 -41.55
CA LYS A 600 -45.92 10.08 -41.62
C LYS A 600 -45.15 11.12 -40.84
N LEU A 601 -45.49 12.40 -41.01
CA LEU A 601 -44.88 13.53 -40.32
C LEU A 601 -44.96 13.35 -38.80
N GLU A 602 -46.11 12.90 -38.29
CA GLU A 602 -46.31 12.62 -36.87
C GLU A 602 -45.37 11.51 -36.35
N ARG A 603 -45.25 10.39 -37.09
CA ARG A 603 -44.27 9.32 -36.77
C ARG A 603 -42.81 9.81 -36.82
N PHE A 604 -42.46 10.75 -37.70
CA PHE A 604 -41.12 11.33 -37.72
C PHE A 604 -40.87 12.29 -36.54
N ARG A 605 -41.90 13.03 -36.10
CA ARG A 605 -41.83 13.88 -34.89
C ARG A 605 -41.73 13.03 -33.61
N GLU A 606 -42.51 11.96 -33.51
CA GLU A 606 -42.41 10.97 -32.43
C GLU A 606 -41.03 10.30 -32.42
N LYS A 607 -40.54 9.85 -33.58
CA LYS A 607 -39.19 9.29 -33.72
C LYS A 607 -38.11 10.28 -33.27
N ARG A 608 -38.21 11.57 -33.65
CA ARG A 608 -37.28 12.62 -33.21
C ARG A 608 -37.21 12.69 -31.68
N GLU A 609 -38.36 12.60 -31.01
CA GLU A 609 -38.40 12.74 -29.56
C GLU A 609 -37.90 11.49 -28.84
N ASN A 610 -38.23 10.29 -29.33
CA ASN A 610 -37.71 9.04 -28.79
C ASN A 610 -36.19 8.95 -28.99
N GLU A 611 -35.68 9.25 -30.19
CA GLU A 611 -34.24 9.22 -30.49
C GLU A 611 -33.46 10.29 -29.69
N ARG A 612 -34.12 11.40 -29.27
CA ARG A 612 -33.56 12.34 -28.28
C ARG A 612 -33.48 11.69 -26.89
N ARG A 613 -34.59 11.16 -26.36
CA ARG A 613 -34.65 10.56 -25.01
C ARG A 613 -33.68 9.40 -24.86
N GLU A 614 -33.65 8.48 -25.83
CA GLU A 614 -32.73 7.32 -25.84
C GLU A 614 -31.25 7.73 -25.83
N MET A 615 -30.90 8.89 -26.40
CA MET A 615 -29.55 9.44 -26.35
C MET A 615 -29.26 10.13 -25.02
N GLU A 616 -30.20 10.96 -24.52
CA GLU A 616 -30.10 11.61 -23.20
C GLU A 616 -30.02 10.59 -22.04
N GLU A 617 -30.63 9.43 -22.19
CA GLU A 617 -30.57 8.29 -21.27
C GLU A 617 -29.25 7.51 -21.40
N ARG A 618 -28.83 7.15 -22.61
CA ARG A 618 -27.51 6.52 -22.85
C ARG A 618 -26.34 7.34 -22.31
N HIS A 619 -26.32 8.64 -22.58
CA HIS A 619 -25.26 9.53 -22.09
C HIS A 619 -25.28 9.71 -20.57
N ARG A 620 -26.46 9.64 -19.93
CA ARG A 620 -26.54 9.62 -18.46
C ARG A 620 -25.88 8.35 -17.91
N LEU A 621 -26.21 7.20 -18.48
CA LEU A 621 -25.64 5.91 -18.09
C LEU A 621 -24.13 5.85 -18.38
N GLU A 622 -23.66 6.37 -19.52
CA GLU A 622 -22.22 6.47 -19.83
C GLU A 622 -21.48 7.38 -18.83
N ILE A 623 -22.08 8.49 -18.37
CA ILE A 623 -21.50 9.33 -17.31
C ILE A 623 -21.51 8.60 -15.95
N GLU A 624 -22.56 7.86 -15.64
CA GLU A 624 -22.72 7.13 -14.38
C GLU A 624 -21.74 5.94 -14.30
N GLU A 625 -21.68 5.10 -15.33
CA GLU A 625 -20.70 4.02 -15.51
C GLU A 625 -19.26 4.56 -15.52
N MET A 626 -19.00 5.71 -16.16
CA MET A 626 -17.70 6.36 -16.10
C MET A 626 -17.35 6.81 -14.68
N MET A 627 -18.29 7.40 -13.92
CA MET A 627 -18.02 7.81 -12.54
C MET A 627 -17.73 6.59 -11.64
N GLU A 628 -18.48 5.50 -11.75
CA GLU A 628 -18.21 4.26 -11.00
C GLU A 628 -16.84 3.66 -11.34
N ASN A 629 -16.52 3.52 -12.64
CA ASN A 629 -15.21 3.06 -13.09
C ASN A 629 -14.08 3.99 -12.60
N TYR A 630 -14.33 5.30 -12.56
CA TYR A 630 -13.38 6.26 -11.99
C TYR A 630 -13.20 6.09 -10.49
N GLU A 631 -14.25 5.85 -9.69
CA GLU A 631 -14.06 5.60 -8.25
C GLU A 631 -13.24 4.32 -7.98
N GLY A 632 -13.36 3.31 -8.85
CA GLY A 632 -12.51 2.12 -8.86
C GLY A 632 -11.05 2.42 -9.25
N GLU A 633 -10.82 2.88 -10.49
CA GLU A 633 -9.47 3.10 -11.03
C GLU A 633 -8.71 4.21 -10.29
N VAL A 634 -9.38 5.30 -9.92
CA VAL A 634 -8.74 6.45 -9.24
C VAL A 634 -8.30 6.09 -7.83
N ARG A 635 -8.94 5.15 -7.12
CA ARG A 635 -8.39 4.64 -5.85
C ARG A 635 -7.04 3.98 -6.07
N VAL A 636 -6.99 2.99 -6.96
CA VAL A 636 -5.79 2.19 -7.23
C VAL A 636 -4.67 3.05 -7.82
N GLU A 637 -4.94 3.87 -8.82
CA GLU A 637 -3.92 4.67 -9.50
C GLU A 637 -3.55 5.95 -8.71
N ALA A 638 -4.40 6.47 -7.81
CA ALA A 638 -3.97 7.50 -6.85
C ALA A 638 -3.03 6.92 -5.77
N GLU A 639 -3.34 5.77 -5.17
CA GLU A 639 -2.41 5.09 -4.26
C GLU A 639 -1.07 4.82 -4.95
N ARG A 640 -1.12 4.34 -6.20
CA ARG A 640 0.07 4.08 -7.03
C ARG A 640 0.83 5.35 -7.39
N ASN A 641 0.17 6.49 -7.60
CA ASN A 641 0.86 7.75 -7.93
C ASN A 641 1.38 8.49 -6.70
N LEU A 642 0.68 8.47 -5.56
CA LEU A 642 1.29 8.86 -4.28
C LEU A 642 2.55 8.02 -4.01
N MET A 643 2.51 6.71 -4.24
CA MET A 643 3.67 5.83 -4.09
C MET A 643 4.83 6.18 -5.06
N LYS A 644 4.54 6.67 -6.27
CA LYS A 644 5.56 7.13 -7.24
C LYS A 644 6.14 8.51 -6.91
N ILE A 645 5.36 9.42 -6.30
CA ILE A 645 5.73 10.82 -6.07
C ILE A 645 6.37 11.04 -4.70
N VAL A 646 5.86 10.38 -3.65
CA VAL A 646 6.37 10.55 -2.28
C VAL A 646 7.78 9.92 -2.11
N LEU A 647 8.10 8.85 -2.87
CA LEU A 647 9.41 8.18 -2.77
C LEU A 647 10.59 9.09 -3.17
N PRO A 648 10.62 9.74 -4.34
CA PRO A 648 11.73 10.59 -4.76
C PRO A 648 11.96 11.83 -3.87
N GLU A 649 10.91 12.42 -3.31
CA GLU A 649 11.05 13.61 -2.46
C GLU A 649 11.44 13.25 -1.02
N LEU A 650 10.98 12.09 -0.50
CA LEU A 650 11.61 11.48 0.68
C LEU A 650 13.10 11.20 0.43
N GLN A 651 13.47 10.56 -0.69
CA GLN A 651 14.88 10.28 -1.04
C GLN A 651 15.74 11.55 -1.11
N ARG A 652 15.22 12.66 -1.63
CA ARG A 652 15.91 13.97 -1.63
C ARG A 652 16.15 14.47 -0.20
N ASN A 653 15.15 14.43 0.67
CA ASN A 653 15.27 14.88 2.07
C ASN A 653 16.19 13.97 2.90
N ILE A 654 16.14 12.66 2.64
CA ILE A 654 17.04 11.64 3.20
C ILE A 654 18.49 11.95 2.86
N MET A 655 18.79 12.25 1.59
CA MET A 655 20.13 12.61 1.10
C MET A 655 20.64 13.90 1.75
N ILE A 656 19.78 14.92 1.92
CA ILE A 656 20.13 16.18 2.61
C ILE A 656 20.46 15.91 4.10
N SER A 657 19.68 15.06 4.77
CA SER A 657 19.92 14.64 6.16
C SER A 657 21.22 13.84 6.31
N GLN A 658 21.46 12.82 5.46
CA GLN A 658 22.72 12.07 5.41
C GLN A 658 23.92 13.00 5.21
N THR A 659 23.81 13.99 4.31
CA THR A 659 24.88 14.95 4.04
C THR A 659 25.18 15.86 5.25
N LYS A 660 24.16 16.27 6.02
CA LYS A 660 24.36 16.99 7.29
C LYS A 660 25.09 16.09 8.32
N MET A 661 24.59 14.86 8.49
CA MET A 661 25.11 13.89 9.47
C MET A 661 26.56 13.47 9.19
N GLN A 662 26.93 13.24 7.93
CA GLN A 662 28.32 12.94 7.54
C GLN A 662 29.27 14.10 7.87
N ARG A 663 28.85 15.37 7.67
CA ARG A 663 29.64 16.54 8.07
C ARG A 663 29.82 16.62 9.58
N GLU A 664 28.77 16.32 10.33
CA GLU A 664 28.81 16.27 11.79
C GLU A 664 29.79 15.19 12.30
N PHE A 665 29.73 13.99 11.72
CA PHE A 665 30.64 12.89 12.05
C PHE A 665 32.09 13.19 11.67
N SER A 666 32.34 13.74 10.47
CA SER A 666 33.68 14.20 10.06
C SER A 666 34.23 15.26 11.02
N ARG A 667 33.41 16.23 11.45
CA ARG A 667 33.78 17.25 12.42
C ARG A 667 34.18 16.64 13.78
N GLN A 668 33.43 15.66 14.27
CA GLN A 668 33.78 14.93 15.50
C GLN A 668 35.06 14.10 15.37
N MET A 669 35.31 13.49 14.20
CA MET A 669 36.55 12.76 13.93
C MET A 669 37.77 13.69 13.84
N GLU A 670 37.63 14.88 13.26
CA GLU A 670 38.67 15.91 13.26
C GLU A 670 38.96 16.44 14.67
N GLU A 671 37.91 16.69 15.47
CA GLU A 671 38.01 17.07 16.88
C GLU A 671 38.76 16.01 17.72
N LYS A 672 38.45 14.72 17.51
CA LYS A 672 39.14 13.61 18.19
C LYS A 672 40.59 13.44 17.72
N ASN A 673 40.87 13.61 16.43
CA ASN A 673 42.23 13.61 15.91
C ASN A 673 43.07 14.80 16.42
N ARG A 674 42.44 15.95 16.69
CA ARG A 674 43.08 17.09 17.37
C ARG A 674 43.42 16.76 18.83
N GLN A 675 42.45 16.25 19.59
CA GLN A 675 42.65 15.81 20.98
C GLN A 675 43.75 14.73 21.11
N MET A 676 43.86 13.83 20.12
CA MET A 676 44.92 12.80 20.07
C MET A 676 46.31 13.43 19.89
N LYS A 677 46.47 14.32 18.90
CA LYS A 677 47.74 15.04 18.64
C LYS A 677 48.19 15.89 19.83
N GLU A 678 47.25 16.50 20.55
CA GLU A 678 47.53 17.26 21.78
C GLU A 678 48.10 16.34 22.86
N LYS A 679 47.49 15.17 23.11
CA LYS A 679 47.99 14.17 24.07
C LYS A 679 49.31 13.52 23.65
N ASP A 680 49.55 13.29 22.35
CA ASP A 680 50.85 12.82 21.86
C ASP A 680 51.96 13.85 22.11
N GLY A 681 51.64 15.14 21.91
CA GLY A 681 52.53 16.26 22.24
C GLY A 681 52.83 16.36 23.75
N GLU A 682 51.85 16.12 24.61
CA GLU A 682 52.06 16.01 26.06
C GLU A 682 52.90 14.79 26.43
N MET A 683 52.68 13.64 25.78
CA MET A 683 53.45 12.42 26.01
C MET A 683 54.93 12.60 25.66
N GLU A 684 55.26 13.26 24.53
CA GLU A 684 56.67 13.50 24.18
C GLU A 684 57.32 14.60 25.06
N ARG A 685 56.56 15.61 25.53
CA ARG A 685 57.03 16.52 26.59
C ARG A 685 57.36 15.76 27.88
N LEU A 686 56.50 14.84 28.33
CA LEU A 686 56.75 14.00 29.50
C LEU A 686 57.97 13.07 29.30
N ARG A 687 58.14 12.50 28.10
CA ARG A 687 59.35 11.73 27.74
C ARG A 687 60.61 12.60 27.74
N GLN A 688 60.54 13.86 27.31
CA GLN A 688 61.66 14.79 27.37
C GLN A 688 62.03 15.14 28.82
N ASN A 689 61.04 15.46 29.66
CA ASN A 689 61.23 15.68 31.09
C ASN A 689 61.84 14.44 31.77
N LEU A 690 61.40 13.23 31.42
CA LEU A 690 61.98 11.98 31.93
C LEU A 690 63.44 11.76 31.48
N LYS A 691 63.78 12.11 30.23
CA LYS A 691 65.17 12.11 29.73
C LYS A 691 66.04 13.10 30.53
N GLU A 692 65.50 14.25 30.93
CA GLU A 692 66.21 15.25 31.75
C GLU A 692 66.37 14.84 33.22
N VAL A 693 65.32 14.30 33.84
CA VAL A 693 65.39 13.70 35.18
C VAL A 693 66.39 12.54 35.22
N SER A 694 66.45 11.72 34.18
CA SER A 694 67.44 10.64 34.04
C SER A 694 68.89 11.16 33.92
N LYS A 695 69.11 12.23 33.12
CA LYS A 695 70.42 12.94 33.08
C LYS A 695 70.80 13.49 34.45
N ALA A 696 69.87 14.16 35.14
CA ALA A 696 70.10 14.71 36.49
C ALA A 696 70.40 13.60 37.50
N HIS A 697 69.69 12.47 37.45
CA HIS A 697 69.96 11.30 38.27
C HIS A 697 71.37 10.74 38.00
N SER A 698 71.80 10.61 36.74
CA SER A 698 73.16 10.16 36.40
C SER A 698 74.24 11.11 36.93
N VAL A 699 74.00 12.43 36.88
CA VAL A 699 74.92 13.43 37.46
C VAL A 699 74.98 13.32 38.99
N LEU A 700 73.83 13.18 39.66
CA LEU A 700 73.77 12.98 41.12
C LEU A 700 74.42 11.66 41.56
N GLN A 701 74.22 10.57 40.82
CA GLN A 701 74.85 9.28 41.06
C GLN A 701 76.38 9.37 40.92
N LYS A 702 76.88 10.02 39.87
CA LYS A 702 78.32 10.30 39.69
C LYS A 702 78.89 11.21 40.78
N ARG A 703 78.08 12.13 41.33
CA ARG A 703 78.47 12.96 42.48
C ARG A 703 78.52 12.14 43.79
N LEU A 704 77.55 11.27 44.03
CA LEU A 704 77.51 10.36 45.18
C LEU A 704 78.74 9.43 45.23
N VAL A 705 79.18 8.94 44.06
CA VAL A 705 80.40 8.13 43.90
C VAL A 705 81.67 8.96 44.19
N ARG A 706 81.74 10.21 43.73
CA ARG A 706 82.89 11.11 43.98
C ARG A 706 83.00 11.58 45.44
N GLU A 707 81.88 11.73 46.15
CA GLU A 707 81.86 12.24 47.53
C GLU A 707 82.05 11.14 48.62
N GLY A 708 82.38 9.90 48.24
CA GLY A 708 82.88 8.87 49.17
C GLY A 708 81.92 8.40 50.27
N ARG A 709 80.62 8.75 50.21
CA ARG A 709 79.62 8.50 51.25
C ARG A 709 78.44 7.63 50.76
N GLY A 710 78.71 6.78 49.77
CA GLY A 710 77.73 6.06 48.94
C GLY A 710 76.84 4.99 49.58
N GLN A 711 76.66 4.97 50.91
CA GLN A 711 75.73 4.04 51.58
C GLN A 711 74.66 4.77 52.42
N ARG A 712 75.05 5.72 53.30
CA ARG A 712 74.08 6.41 54.17
C ARG A 712 73.17 7.39 53.42
N ALA A 713 73.67 8.09 52.41
CA ALA A 713 72.85 8.98 51.57
C ALA A 713 71.81 8.20 50.73
N LEU A 714 72.19 7.01 50.25
CA LEU A 714 71.36 6.16 49.39
C LEU A 714 70.11 5.66 50.13
N ILE A 715 70.26 5.27 51.40
CA ILE A 715 69.13 4.90 52.28
C ILE A 715 68.19 6.10 52.52
N GLY A 716 68.74 7.30 52.74
CA GLY A 716 67.96 8.52 52.90
C GLY A 716 67.12 8.87 51.66
N VAL A 717 67.72 8.81 50.48
CA VAL A 717 67.01 9.06 49.20
C VAL A 717 65.97 7.98 48.91
N LEU A 718 66.28 6.69 49.13
CA LEU A 718 65.30 5.61 48.97
C LEU A 718 64.12 5.75 49.94
N SER A 719 64.35 6.21 51.17
CA SER A 719 63.29 6.51 52.14
C SER A 719 62.43 7.70 51.70
N TRP A 720 63.04 8.78 51.21
CA TRP A 720 62.33 9.96 50.69
C TRP A 720 61.50 9.63 49.43
N VAL A 721 62.06 8.88 48.48
CA VAL A 721 61.34 8.39 47.30
C VAL A 721 60.19 7.48 47.73
N ARG A 722 60.42 6.50 48.61
CA ARG A 722 59.35 5.62 49.12
C ARG A 722 58.24 6.38 49.85
N ARG A 723 58.52 7.55 50.43
CA ARG A 723 57.53 8.40 51.11
C ARG A 723 56.76 9.32 50.16
N ASN A 724 57.40 9.80 49.09
CA ASN A 724 56.76 10.71 48.11
C ASN A 724 56.10 9.98 46.93
N SER A 725 56.59 8.81 46.52
CA SER A 725 55.96 7.99 45.47
C SER A 725 54.55 7.55 45.86
N SER A 726 54.29 7.29 47.15
CA SER A 726 52.94 7.04 47.67
C SER A 726 52.00 8.24 47.39
N SER A 727 52.47 9.46 47.62
CA SER A 727 51.66 10.67 47.43
C SER A 727 51.38 10.98 45.96
N TRP A 728 52.30 10.67 45.04
CA TRP A 728 52.12 10.96 43.61
C TRP A 728 51.29 9.89 42.88
N LEU A 729 51.36 8.63 43.33
CA LEU A 729 50.50 7.55 42.82
C LEU A 729 49.06 7.66 43.36
N LEU A 730 48.86 8.05 44.63
CA LEU A 730 47.51 8.27 45.17
C LEU A 730 46.78 9.46 44.54
N HIS A 731 47.51 10.44 43.98
CA HIS A 731 46.93 11.65 43.38
C HIS A 731 46.75 11.55 41.84
N ASN A 732 47.00 10.37 41.26
CA ASN A 732 46.69 10.04 39.85
C ASN A 732 45.87 8.74 39.72
N LEU A 733 45.28 8.27 40.82
CA LEU A 733 44.39 7.10 40.89
C LEU A 733 43.04 7.44 41.54
N ILE A 734 42.76 8.75 41.61
CA ILE A 734 41.51 9.43 41.95
C ILE A 734 41.36 10.52 40.89
#